data_AF-A0A7G7KFQ2-F1
#
_entry.id   AF-A0A7G7KFQ2-F1
#
_cell.length_a   1.000
_cell.length_b   1.000
_cell.length_c   1.000
_cell.angle_alpha   90.00
_cell.angle_beta   90.00
_cell.angle_gamma   90.00
#
_symmetry.space_group_name_H-M   'P 1'
#
loop_
_entity.id
_entity.type
_entity.pdbx_description
1 polymer ?
#
loop_
_entity_poly.entity_id
_entity_poly.type
_entity_poly.pdbx_seq_one_letter_code
_entity_poly.pdbx_strand_id
1 'polypeptide(L)'
;MGRIVGIDLGTTNSVVAVLEAGRPQVIANAEGTRTTPSVVGFTKDAELLVGQSARRQLVLNPRNTFSNLKRFVGRAWDELDDSSLTVPYTVRANEQGNVRIACPLTEREYAPEELVANILRKLVDDASTYLGEAIEAAVITVPAYFNDAQRQATRDAGRLAGLQVERILNEPTAAALAYGFDRSAVRRVLVFDLGGGTFDVSLLRVANGVFDVKATNGDTQLGGNDFDQRIVDWLAEEFQSAHGIDLRRDRQALQRLTEAAEKAKQELSGVTTTPISLPFIATGADGPLHIETNLERATFEGLCPDLLDRLLTPVQGALRDSGWSAEDIDDVVLVGGSTRMPMVQQLVRTLIPHDPCQSVNPDEVVAIGAAVQAGILTGELRDLLLNDVTPLSLGLETVGGLIKVLIPRNTPIPVRQSDVFSTSEANQSSVEIHVWQGERQMAADNKSLGRFRLSGIPPAPRGVPQIQVAFDIDANGILQVSATDRTTGRKQSVTIQGGSALNEDELKALLAEAEERADEDRRRRAAIERRNRAMTLVAQAERRLRDAALELGPYGAERQQRAVEMAMRDVQDTLEQEDLQELELSVSALQEALFGLNRRLAAERRQDASPLQGIRNTLGSLKDELFADDDWDDDPWASPRRRPGDRYGSGRQGLDPWDDDPYR
;
A
#
# COMPACT_ATOMS: atom_id res chain seq x y z
N MET A 1 18.29 10.24 -9.62
CA MET A 1 17.33 9.46 -8.80
C MET A 1 16.58 8.55 -9.74
N GLY A 2 16.39 7.28 -9.37
CA GLY A 2 15.44 6.41 -10.06
C GLY A 2 14.01 6.91 -9.89
N ARG A 3 13.03 6.22 -10.48
CA ARG A 3 11.62 6.58 -10.29
C ARG A 3 11.23 6.51 -8.82
N ILE A 4 10.45 7.49 -8.39
CA ILE A 4 9.84 7.54 -7.06
C ILE A 4 8.37 7.15 -7.23
N VAL A 5 7.92 6.12 -6.52
CA VAL A 5 6.51 5.72 -6.52
C VAL A 5 5.75 6.33 -5.34
N GLY A 6 4.44 6.50 -5.52
CA GLY A 6 3.51 6.82 -4.44
C GLY A 6 2.87 5.55 -3.91
N ILE A 7 2.97 5.30 -2.61
CA ILE A 7 2.38 4.14 -1.95
C ILE A 7 1.35 4.61 -0.94
N ASP A 8 0.11 4.19 -1.15
CA ASP A 8 -0.90 4.17 -0.10
C ASP A 8 -0.75 2.88 0.72
N LEU A 9 -0.25 3.02 1.95
CA LEU A 9 -0.14 1.91 2.88
C LEU A 9 -1.38 1.86 3.78
N GLY A 10 -2.47 1.25 3.33
CA GLY A 10 -3.72 1.23 4.10
C GLY A 10 -3.81 0.09 5.12
N THR A 11 -4.74 0.22 6.07
CA THR A 11 -5.00 -0.80 7.12
C THR A 11 -5.50 -2.12 6.53
N THR A 12 -6.36 -2.06 5.51
CA THR A 12 -7.01 -3.23 4.91
C THR A 12 -6.46 -3.53 3.52
N ASN A 13 -6.21 -2.50 2.72
CA ASN A 13 -5.65 -2.61 1.38
C ASN A 13 -4.59 -1.53 1.19
N SER A 14 -3.58 -1.84 0.40
CA SER A 14 -2.54 -0.92 -0.03
C SER A 14 -2.53 -0.79 -1.55
N VAL A 15 -2.09 0.36 -2.04
CA VAL A 15 -2.10 0.73 -3.46
C VAL A 15 -0.78 1.38 -3.82
N VAL A 16 -0.27 1.11 -5.01
CA VAL A 16 0.94 1.76 -5.53
C VAL A 16 0.63 2.46 -6.85
N ALA A 17 1.13 3.67 -6.98
CA ALA A 17 0.98 4.51 -8.14
C ALA A 17 2.31 5.14 -8.56
N VAL A 18 2.40 5.53 -9.82
CA VAL A 18 3.57 6.15 -10.43
C VAL A 18 3.14 7.35 -11.25
N LEU A 19 4.04 8.31 -11.45
CA LEU A 19 3.84 9.37 -12.43
C LEU A 19 4.41 8.91 -13.78
N GLU A 20 3.57 8.77 -14.79
CA GLU A 20 3.98 8.44 -16.16
C GLU A 20 3.58 9.54 -17.12
N ALA A 21 4.55 10.09 -17.86
CA ALA A 21 4.34 11.19 -18.80
C ALA A 21 3.58 12.39 -18.17
N GLY A 22 3.89 12.69 -16.90
CA GLY A 22 3.26 13.77 -16.15
C GLY A 22 1.84 13.46 -15.65
N ARG A 23 1.34 12.22 -15.76
CA ARG A 23 0.04 11.81 -15.21
C ARG A 23 0.19 10.71 -14.17
N PRO A 24 -0.50 10.81 -13.02
CA PRO A 24 -0.44 9.77 -12.01
C PRO A 24 -1.30 8.56 -12.43
N GLN A 25 -0.75 7.36 -12.29
CA GLN A 25 -1.41 6.10 -12.65
C GLN A 25 -1.17 5.05 -11.56
N VAL A 26 -2.24 4.41 -11.10
CA VAL A 26 -2.14 3.23 -10.22
C VAL A 26 -1.74 2.01 -11.02
N ILE A 27 -0.82 1.24 -10.45
CA ILE A 27 -0.28 0.00 -11.01
C ILE A 27 -1.09 -1.18 -10.47
N ALA A 28 -1.45 -2.12 -11.36
CA ALA A 28 -2.06 -3.38 -10.94
C ALA A 28 -1.00 -4.33 -10.39
N ASN A 29 -1.34 -5.08 -9.33
CA ASN A 29 -0.49 -6.13 -8.79
C ASN A 29 -0.38 -7.34 -9.73
N ALA A 30 0.51 -8.28 -9.40
CA ALA A 30 0.69 -9.53 -10.15
C ALA A 30 -0.61 -10.35 -10.30
N GLU A 31 -1.57 -10.18 -9.40
CA GLU A 31 -2.88 -10.82 -9.43
C GLU A 31 -3.91 -10.10 -10.34
N GLY A 32 -3.55 -8.98 -10.97
CA GLY A 32 -4.40 -8.23 -11.89
C GLY A 32 -5.36 -7.24 -11.22
N THR A 33 -5.19 -6.97 -9.94
CA THR A 33 -6.03 -6.05 -9.16
C THR A 33 -5.28 -4.76 -8.83
N ARG A 34 -5.99 -3.63 -8.71
CA ARG A 34 -5.39 -2.31 -8.43
C ARG A 34 -5.13 -2.06 -6.95
N THR A 35 -5.62 -2.95 -6.09
CA THR A 35 -5.45 -2.91 -4.64
C THR A 35 -4.87 -4.23 -4.16
N THR A 36 -3.92 -4.18 -3.24
CA THR A 36 -3.33 -5.37 -2.62
C THR A 36 -3.78 -5.45 -1.17
N PRO A 37 -4.39 -6.56 -0.71
CA PRO A 37 -4.74 -6.70 0.70
C PRO A 37 -3.52 -6.52 1.62
N SER A 38 -3.67 -5.74 2.69
CA SER A 38 -2.63 -5.50 3.70
C SER A 38 -2.55 -6.68 4.66
N VAL A 39 -2.20 -7.84 4.11
CA VAL A 39 -2.20 -9.14 4.80
C VAL A 39 -0.88 -9.85 4.55
N VAL A 40 -0.30 -10.37 5.61
CA VAL A 40 0.95 -11.16 5.59
C VAL A 40 0.71 -12.47 6.30
N GLY A 41 1.20 -13.58 5.80
CA GLY A 41 1.12 -14.84 6.52
C GLY A 41 2.21 -15.81 6.13
N PHE A 42 2.34 -16.90 6.90
CA PHE A 42 3.34 -17.93 6.67
C PHE A 42 2.66 -19.27 6.40
N THR A 43 3.16 -20.01 5.41
CA THR A 43 2.72 -21.39 5.16
C THR A 43 3.30 -22.33 6.23
N LYS A 44 2.89 -23.60 6.23
CA LYS A 44 3.44 -24.63 7.12
C LYS A 44 4.93 -24.87 6.92
N ASP A 45 5.45 -24.54 5.74
CA ASP A 45 6.86 -24.66 5.37
C ASP A 45 7.61 -23.34 5.63
N ALA A 46 7.03 -22.47 6.47
CA ALA A 46 7.52 -21.13 6.81
C ALA A 46 7.69 -20.18 5.61
N GLU A 47 7.01 -20.45 4.49
CA GLU A 47 7.06 -19.58 3.30
C GLU A 47 6.19 -18.33 3.51
N LEU A 48 6.75 -17.16 3.21
CA LEU A 48 6.07 -15.87 3.32
C LEU A 48 5.04 -15.70 2.20
N LEU A 49 3.80 -15.37 2.58
CA LEU A 49 2.72 -14.97 1.69
C LEU A 49 2.32 -13.53 2.01
N VAL A 50 2.05 -12.74 0.96
CA VAL A 50 1.60 -11.34 1.09
C VAL A 50 0.44 -11.10 0.14
N GLY A 51 -0.50 -10.22 0.51
CA GLY A 51 -1.60 -9.82 -0.35
C GLY A 51 -2.69 -10.89 -0.46
N GLN A 52 -3.18 -11.11 -1.68
CA GLN A 52 -4.31 -12.01 -1.92
C GLN A 52 -4.00 -13.47 -1.52
N SER A 53 -2.77 -13.91 -1.72
CA SER A 53 -2.32 -15.25 -1.33
C SER A 53 -2.39 -15.45 0.19
N ALA A 54 -1.99 -14.44 0.97
CA ALA A 54 -2.13 -14.49 2.43
C ALA A 54 -3.59 -14.41 2.86
N ARG A 55 -4.40 -13.53 2.24
CA ARG A 55 -5.83 -13.39 2.54
C ARG A 55 -6.59 -14.70 2.35
N ARG A 56 -6.26 -15.50 1.32
CA ARG A 56 -6.93 -16.79 1.04
C ARG A 56 -6.78 -17.83 2.15
N GLN A 57 -5.67 -17.81 2.89
CA GLN A 57 -5.43 -18.78 3.97
C GLN A 57 -5.89 -18.29 5.34
N LEU A 58 -6.41 -17.06 5.43
CA LEU A 58 -6.61 -16.36 6.70
C LEU A 58 -7.61 -17.08 7.62
N VAL A 59 -8.66 -17.69 7.05
CA VAL A 59 -9.61 -18.58 7.78
C VAL A 59 -8.99 -19.87 8.28
N LEU A 60 -8.14 -20.52 7.47
CA LEU A 60 -7.57 -21.83 7.79
C LEU A 60 -6.31 -21.73 8.66
N ASN A 61 -5.65 -20.58 8.61
CA ASN A 61 -4.39 -20.31 9.29
C ASN A 61 -4.40 -18.96 10.06
N PRO A 62 -5.41 -18.69 10.91
CA PRO A 62 -5.60 -17.39 11.57
C PRO A 62 -4.48 -17.00 12.53
N ARG A 63 -3.73 -17.98 13.06
CA ARG A 63 -2.65 -17.74 14.03
C ARG A 63 -1.34 -17.28 13.39
N ASN A 64 -1.18 -17.52 12.09
CA ASN A 64 0.05 -17.25 11.34
C ASN A 64 -0.23 -16.39 10.11
N THR A 65 -1.40 -15.74 10.07
CA THR A 65 -1.80 -14.80 9.03
C THR A 65 -2.30 -13.54 9.73
N PHE A 66 -1.68 -12.41 9.40
CA PHE A 66 -1.76 -11.15 10.09
C PHE A 66 -2.35 -10.10 9.14
N SER A 67 -3.45 -9.50 9.56
CA SER A 67 -4.12 -8.36 8.92
C SER A 67 -4.17 -7.19 9.91
N ASN A 68 -4.69 -6.03 9.51
CA ASN A 68 -4.84 -4.86 10.39
C ASN A 68 -3.54 -4.39 11.08
N LEU A 69 -2.38 -4.74 10.50
CA LEU A 69 -1.06 -4.48 11.07
C LEU A 69 -0.81 -2.99 11.35
N LYS A 70 -1.35 -2.11 10.51
CA LYS A 70 -1.24 -0.64 10.65
C LYS A 70 -1.80 -0.12 11.97
N ARG A 71 -2.73 -0.83 12.63
CA ARG A 71 -3.23 -0.47 13.96
C ARG A 71 -2.17 -0.61 15.06
N PHE A 72 -1.13 -1.43 14.84
CA PHE A 72 -0.07 -1.72 15.82
C PHE A 72 1.25 -0.99 15.56
N VAL A 73 1.47 -0.51 14.34
CA VAL A 73 2.71 0.20 13.93
C VAL A 73 2.97 1.40 14.83
N GLY A 74 4.17 1.47 15.42
CA GLY A 74 4.62 2.58 16.27
C GLY A 74 3.79 2.82 17.54
N ARG A 75 2.99 1.85 17.98
CA ARG A 75 2.26 1.93 19.26
C ARG A 75 3.00 1.19 20.38
N ALA A 76 2.89 1.73 21.58
CA ALA A 76 3.25 1.02 22.80
C ALA A 76 2.08 0.15 23.28
N TRP A 77 2.38 -0.88 24.06
CA TRP A 77 1.37 -1.84 24.53
C TRP A 77 0.28 -1.18 25.40
N ASP A 78 0.64 -0.19 26.20
CA ASP A 78 -0.26 0.53 27.09
C ASP A 78 -1.22 1.48 26.36
N GLU A 79 -1.01 1.71 25.06
CA GLU A 79 -1.91 2.49 24.20
C GLU A 79 -2.99 1.66 23.53
N LEU A 80 -2.90 0.34 23.62
CA LEU A 80 -3.88 -0.58 23.03
C LEU A 80 -5.02 -0.81 24.02
N ASP A 81 -6.24 -0.64 23.55
CA ASP A 81 -7.44 -1.03 24.27
C ASP A 81 -7.78 -2.51 23.96
N ASP A 82 -8.67 -3.10 24.77
CA ASP A 82 -9.11 -4.49 24.60
C ASP A 82 -9.72 -4.72 23.20
N SER A 83 -10.36 -3.69 22.62
CA SER A 83 -10.95 -3.77 21.29
C SER A 83 -9.88 -3.95 20.20
N SER A 84 -8.75 -3.24 20.30
CA SER A 84 -7.61 -3.35 19.38
C SER A 84 -6.92 -4.72 19.45
N LEU A 85 -7.12 -5.47 20.53
CA LEU A 85 -6.59 -6.82 20.71
C LEU A 85 -7.54 -7.92 20.21
N THR A 86 -8.72 -7.56 19.69
CA THR A 86 -9.70 -8.51 19.13
C THR A 86 -9.30 -8.95 17.72
N VAL A 87 -8.19 -9.68 17.65
CA VAL A 87 -7.60 -10.24 16.42
C VAL A 87 -7.39 -11.75 16.57
N PRO A 88 -7.39 -12.53 15.47
CA PRO A 88 -7.35 -14.00 15.54
C PRO A 88 -5.94 -14.56 15.80
N TYR A 89 -4.93 -13.70 15.89
CA TYR A 89 -3.53 -14.02 16.17
C TYR A 89 -3.10 -13.45 17.54
N THR A 90 -1.85 -13.73 17.93
CA THR A 90 -1.34 -13.37 19.26
C THR A 90 -0.52 -12.09 19.18
N VAL A 91 -0.96 -11.05 19.89
CA VAL A 91 -0.22 -9.80 20.11
C VAL A 91 0.27 -9.75 21.55
N ARG A 92 1.52 -9.31 21.79
CA ARG A 92 2.15 -9.27 23.11
C ARG A 92 3.01 -8.01 23.29
N ALA A 93 3.31 -7.67 24.53
CA ALA A 93 4.37 -6.73 24.86
C ALA A 93 5.71 -7.48 24.97
N ASN A 94 6.78 -6.90 24.45
CA ASN A 94 8.14 -7.30 24.82
C ASN A 94 8.54 -6.71 26.19
N GLU A 95 9.76 -6.98 26.64
CA GLU A 95 10.31 -6.46 27.91
C GLU A 95 10.35 -4.92 27.98
N GLN A 96 10.33 -4.25 26.84
CA GLN A 96 10.40 -2.79 26.72
C GLN A 96 9.00 -2.15 26.60
N GLY A 97 7.93 -2.95 26.57
CA GLY A 97 6.55 -2.46 26.38
C GLY A 97 6.16 -2.21 24.92
N ASN A 98 6.98 -2.62 23.95
CA ASN A 98 6.67 -2.51 22.52
C ASN A 98 5.81 -3.68 22.06
N VAL A 99 4.94 -3.41 21.09
CA VAL A 99 4.04 -4.41 20.52
C VAL A 99 4.83 -5.41 19.66
N ARG A 100 4.58 -6.70 19.87
CA ARG A 100 5.11 -7.82 19.10
C ARG A 100 3.99 -8.78 18.68
N ILE A 101 4.15 -9.39 17.51
CA ILE A 101 3.19 -10.34 16.94
C ILE A 101 3.85 -11.71 16.86
N ALA A 102 3.31 -12.69 17.60
CA ALA A 102 3.89 -14.02 17.66
C ALA A 102 3.39 -14.88 16.49
N CYS A 103 4.32 -15.51 15.78
CA CYS A 103 4.06 -16.49 14.73
C CYS A 103 4.52 -17.89 15.18
N PRO A 104 3.57 -18.76 15.56
CA PRO A 104 3.89 -20.14 15.94
C PRO A 104 4.63 -20.95 14.87
N LEU A 105 4.34 -20.75 13.58
CA LEU A 105 4.96 -21.54 12.50
C LEU A 105 6.44 -21.24 12.29
N THR A 106 6.84 -19.99 12.50
CA THR A 106 8.25 -19.59 12.37
C THR A 106 8.96 -19.59 13.73
N GLU A 107 8.25 -19.87 14.83
CA GLU A 107 8.76 -19.79 16.20
C GLU A 107 9.41 -18.42 16.53
N ARG A 108 8.88 -17.34 15.94
CA ARG A 108 9.40 -15.96 16.08
C ARG A 108 8.32 -14.99 16.50
N GLU A 109 8.76 -13.90 17.13
CA GLU A 109 7.96 -12.71 17.37
C GLU A 109 8.43 -11.60 16.44
N TYR A 110 7.48 -11.01 15.71
CA TYR A 110 7.73 -9.98 14.71
C TYR A 110 7.36 -8.61 15.24
N ALA A 111 8.15 -7.61 14.85
CA ALA A 111 7.71 -6.23 14.94
C ALA A 111 6.59 -5.96 13.91
N PRO A 112 5.55 -5.15 14.23
CA PRO A 112 4.56 -4.74 13.26
C PRO A 112 5.19 -4.13 11.98
N GLU A 113 6.27 -3.36 12.15
CA GLU A 113 7.04 -2.72 11.09
C GLU A 113 7.67 -3.74 10.14
N GLU A 114 8.16 -4.86 10.66
CA GLU A 114 8.76 -5.95 9.87
C GLU A 114 7.71 -6.63 8.99
N LEU A 115 6.51 -6.87 9.53
CA LEU A 115 5.41 -7.44 8.74
C LEU A 115 4.92 -6.44 7.68
N VAL A 116 4.77 -5.17 8.04
CA VAL A 116 4.39 -4.11 7.10
C VAL A 116 5.42 -3.92 5.99
N ALA A 117 6.71 -4.08 6.28
CA ALA A 117 7.77 -4.02 5.27
C ALA A 117 7.58 -5.07 4.16
N ASN A 118 7.04 -6.25 4.48
CA ASN A 118 6.73 -7.27 3.47
C ASN A 118 5.59 -6.85 2.53
N ILE A 119 4.61 -6.07 3.02
CA ILE A 119 3.56 -5.48 2.18
C ILE A 119 4.16 -4.45 1.23
N LEU A 120 5.01 -3.55 1.75
CA LEU A 120 5.69 -2.54 0.95
C LEU A 120 6.58 -3.19 -0.12
N ARG A 121 7.34 -4.24 0.24
CA ARG A 121 8.19 -4.98 -0.70
C ARG A 121 7.37 -5.59 -1.84
N LYS A 122 6.23 -6.23 -1.56
CA LYS A 122 5.34 -6.75 -2.62
C LYS A 122 4.89 -5.64 -3.57
N LEU A 123 4.44 -4.50 -3.05
CA LEU A 123 3.97 -3.38 -3.88
C LEU A 123 5.08 -2.86 -4.80
N VAL A 124 6.30 -2.76 -4.28
CA VAL A 124 7.47 -2.30 -5.01
C VAL A 124 7.92 -3.33 -6.04
N ASP A 125 7.87 -4.62 -5.72
CA ASP A 125 8.18 -5.71 -6.66
C ASP A 125 7.19 -5.74 -7.82
N ASP A 126 5.90 -5.59 -7.53
CA ASP A 126 4.83 -5.49 -8.53
C ASP A 126 5.06 -4.26 -9.43
N ALA A 127 5.35 -3.10 -8.83
CA ALA A 127 5.63 -1.87 -9.57
C ALA A 127 6.92 -1.96 -10.40
N SER A 128 7.98 -2.57 -9.87
CA SER A 128 9.25 -2.77 -10.57
C SER A 128 9.07 -3.70 -11.78
N THR A 129 8.24 -4.74 -11.62
CA THR A 129 7.89 -5.65 -12.71
C THR A 129 7.10 -4.94 -13.81
N TYR A 130 6.10 -4.12 -13.43
CA TYR A 130 5.30 -3.33 -14.38
C TYR A 130 6.17 -2.32 -15.17
N LEU A 131 7.11 -1.66 -14.50
CA LEU A 131 7.95 -0.62 -15.09
C LEU A 131 9.18 -1.17 -15.84
N GLY A 132 9.58 -2.41 -15.55
CA GLY A 132 10.77 -3.03 -16.13
C GLY A 132 12.09 -2.47 -15.58
N GLU A 133 12.05 -1.78 -14.44
CA GLU A 133 13.22 -1.20 -13.76
C GLU A 133 13.09 -1.28 -12.24
N ALA A 134 14.21 -1.20 -11.52
CA ALA A 134 14.21 -1.25 -10.05
C ALA A 134 13.71 0.07 -9.45
N ILE A 135 12.86 -0.05 -8.43
CA ILE A 135 12.36 1.07 -7.64
C ILE A 135 13.08 1.11 -6.29
N GLU A 136 13.79 2.21 -6.03
CA GLU A 136 14.60 2.38 -4.83
C GLU A 136 14.04 3.44 -3.87
N ALA A 137 13.03 4.22 -4.31
CA ALA A 137 12.52 5.36 -3.56
C ALA A 137 10.99 5.46 -3.61
N ALA A 138 10.39 5.94 -2.52
CA ALA A 138 8.94 6.07 -2.42
C ALA A 138 8.49 7.27 -1.57
N VAL A 139 7.31 7.78 -1.90
CA VAL A 139 6.46 8.57 -1.01
C VAL A 139 5.44 7.63 -0.40
N ILE A 140 5.38 7.54 0.93
CA ILE A 140 4.48 6.61 1.65
C ILE A 140 3.45 7.42 2.44
N THR A 141 2.19 7.03 2.37
CA THR A 141 1.12 7.72 3.09
C THR A 141 0.92 7.23 4.51
N VAL A 142 0.43 8.13 5.37
CA VAL A 142 0.01 7.85 6.74
C VAL A 142 -1.25 8.65 7.09
N PRO A 143 -2.06 8.21 8.07
CA PRO A 143 -3.17 8.98 8.58
C PRO A 143 -2.71 10.34 9.10
N ALA A 144 -3.51 11.38 8.90
CA ALA A 144 -3.10 12.74 9.26
C ALA A 144 -2.80 12.87 10.76
N TYR A 145 -3.57 12.16 11.58
CA TYR A 145 -3.43 12.13 13.04
C TYR A 145 -2.35 11.17 13.58
N PHE A 146 -1.53 10.55 12.72
CA PHE A 146 -0.38 9.77 13.20
C PHE A 146 0.61 10.65 13.97
N ASN A 147 1.00 10.15 15.14
CA ASN A 147 2.03 10.76 15.97
C ASN A 147 3.43 10.50 15.39
N ASP A 148 4.45 11.10 16.01
CA ASP A 148 5.84 11.00 15.53
C ASP A 148 6.37 9.55 15.51
N ALA A 149 6.06 8.75 16.54
CA ALA A 149 6.49 7.34 16.63
C ALA A 149 5.89 6.49 15.50
N GLN A 150 4.62 6.68 15.17
CA GLN A 150 3.95 5.96 14.08
C GLN A 150 4.48 6.37 12.70
N ARG A 151 4.80 7.66 12.50
CA ARG A 151 5.44 8.16 11.27
C ARG A 151 6.83 7.57 11.10
N GLN A 152 7.62 7.55 12.18
CA GLN A 152 8.96 6.98 12.17
C GLN A 152 8.94 5.47 11.93
N ALA A 153 8.04 4.74 12.59
CA ALA A 153 7.85 3.31 12.39
C ALA A 153 7.43 2.96 10.94
N THR A 154 6.57 3.78 10.33
CA THR A 154 6.21 3.63 8.90
C THR A 154 7.42 3.87 7.99
N ARG A 155 8.26 4.86 8.31
CA ARG A 155 9.50 5.12 7.60
C ARG A 155 10.50 3.96 7.73
N ASP A 156 10.61 3.39 8.92
CA ASP A 156 11.47 2.24 9.20
C ASP A 156 10.97 0.99 8.47
N ALA A 157 9.65 0.76 8.38
CA ALA A 157 9.08 -0.28 7.53
C ALA A 157 9.45 -0.10 6.04
N GLY A 158 9.45 1.15 5.55
CA GLY A 158 9.94 1.47 4.21
C GLY A 158 11.42 1.13 4.01
N ARG A 159 12.27 1.45 4.99
CA ARG A 159 13.70 1.07 4.96
C ARG A 159 13.90 -0.45 4.97
N LEU A 160 13.15 -1.18 5.81
CA LEU A 160 13.15 -2.64 5.86
C LEU A 160 12.66 -3.27 4.54
N ALA A 161 11.84 -2.56 3.77
CA ALA A 161 11.43 -2.95 2.44
C ALA A 161 12.49 -2.65 1.35
N GLY A 162 13.62 -2.02 1.71
CA GLY A 162 14.67 -1.62 0.77
C GLY A 162 14.43 -0.25 0.10
N LEU A 163 13.54 0.58 0.66
CA LEU A 163 13.17 1.87 0.08
C LEU A 163 13.84 3.05 0.79
N GLN A 164 14.31 3.99 -0.01
CA GLN A 164 14.52 5.37 0.41
C GLN A 164 13.17 6.07 0.50
N VAL A 165 12.68 6.25 1.73
CA VAL A 165 11.44 7.00 1.99
C VAL A 165 11.74 8.50 1.89
N GLU A 166 11.41 9.08 0.73
CA GLU A 166 11.65 10.48 0.40
C GLU A 166 10.72 11.42 1.13
N ARG A 167 9.46 10.99 1.33
CA ARG A 167 8.46 11.75 2.07
C ARG A 167 7.41 10.85 2.70
N ILE A 168 7.06 11.17 3.94
CA ILE A 168 5.82 10.70 4.57
C ILE A 168 4.73 11.73 4.29
N LEU A 169 3.62 11.30 3.68
CA LEU A 169 2.54 12.18 3.25
C LEU A 169 1.24 11.86 3.99
N ASN A 170 0.52 12.88 4.44
CA ASN A 170 -0.78 12.67 5.06
C ASN A 170 -1.80 12.19 4.01
N GLU A 171 -2.56 11.13 4.32
CA GLU A 171 -3.60 10.55 3.44
C GLU A 171 -4.58 11.58 2.88
N PRO A 172 -5.25 12.41 3.71
CA PRO A 172 -6.19 13.40 3.18
C PRO A 172 -5.50 14.49 2.36
N THR A 173 -4.22 14.79 2.63
CA THR A 173 -3.42 15.71 1.82
C THR A 173 -3.09 15.10 0.45
N ALA A 174 -2.74 13.81 0.41
CA ALA A 174 -2.56 13.07 -0.83
C ALA A 174 -3.85 13.08 -1.65
N ALA A 175 -4.99 12.77 -1.04
CA ALA A 175 -6.26 12.78 -1.72
C ALA A 175 -6.62 14.15 -2.30
N ALA A 176 -6.30 15.24 -1.58
CA ALA A 176 -6.48 16.60 -2.07
C ALA A 176 -5.58 16.91 -3.27
N LEU A 177 -4.31 16.48 -3.26
CA LEU A 177 -3.41 16.62 -4.41
C LEU A 177 -3.97 15.92 -5.65
N ALA A 178 -4.47 14.70 -5.50
CA ALA A 178 -5.09 13.96 -6.61
C ALA A 178 -6.36 14.66 -7.13
N TYR A 179 -7.22 15.14 -6.24
CA TYR A 179 -8.44 15.88 -6.61
C TYR A 179 -8.13 17.19 -7.35
N GLY A 180 -7.13 17.94 -6.89
CA GLY A 180 -6.78 19.26 -7.41
C GLY A 180 -5.78 19.26 -8.56
N PHE A 181 -5.20 18.10 -8.92
CA PHE A 181 -4.15 17.97 -9.93
C PHE A 181 -4.50 18.67 -11.26
N ASP A 182 -5.71 18.47 -11.77
CA ASP A 182 -6.18 19.07 -13.04
C ASP A 182 -7.06 20.32 -12.83
N ARG A 183 -7.11 20.89 -11.62
CA ARG A 183 -8.02 21.99 -11.27
C ARG A 183 -7.28 23.30 -11.00
N SER A 184 -7.70 24.36 -11.67
CA SER A 184 -7.14 25.70 -11.51
C SER A 184 -7.97 26.63 -10.61
N ALA A 185 -9.23 26.29 -10.35
CA ALA A 185 -10.14 27.14 -9.57
C ALA A 185 -9.76 27.18 -8.08
N VAL A 186 -9.97 28.34 -7.45
CA VAL A 186 -9.88 28.46 -5.99
C VAL A 186 -11.05 27.73 -5.38
N ARG A 187 -10.78 26.70 -4.56
CA ARG A 187 -11.81 25.92 -3.87
C ARG A 187 -11.41 25.61 -2.44
N ARG A 188 -12.39 25.59 -1.55
CA ARG A 188 -12.31 25.10 -0.17
C ARG A 188 -12.88 23.70 -0.15
N VAL A 189 -12.01 22.74 0.12
CA VAL A 189 -12.31 21.32 0.01
C VAL A 189 -12.29 20.70 1.40
N LEU A 190 -13.32 19.91 1.71
CA LEU A 190 -13.33 18.99 2.84
C LEU A 190 -12.99 17.60 2.32
N VAL A 191 -11.87 17.05 2.77
CA VAL A 191 -11.52 15.65 2.56
C VAL A 191 -12.01 14.85 3.75
N PHE A 192 -12.91 13.89 3.51
CA PHE A 192 -13.47 12.98 4.51
C PHE A 192 -12.93 11.58 4.21
N ASP A 193 -11.95 11.15 4.99
CA ASP A 193 -11.26 9.88 4.80
C ASP A 193 -11.67 8.87 5.87
N LEU A 194 -12.49 7.90 5.49
CA LEU A 194 -12.89 6.80 6.36
C LEU A 194 -12.39 5.48 5.75
N GLY A 195 -11.22 5.06 6.24
CA GLY A 195 -10.57 3.82 5.84
C GLY A 195 -11.02 2.61 6.67
N GLY A 196 -10.21 1.55 6.63
CA GLY A 196 -10.49 0.32 7.39
C GLY A 196 -10.27 0.42 8.90
N GLY A 197 -9.44 1.36 9.38
CA GLY A 197 -9.16 1.48 10.81
C GLY A 197 -8.85 2.89 11.31
N THR A 198 -8.89 3.89 10.43
CA THR A 198 -8.65 5.29 10.76
C THR A 198 -9.68 6.17 10.07
N PHE A 199 -10.01 7.27 10.75
CA PHE A 199 -10.85 8.34 10.23
C PHE A 199 -10.06 9.64 10.31
N ASP A 200 -9.92 10.33 9.18
CA ASP A 200 -9.33 11.67 9.12
C ASP A 200 -10.28 12.61 8.38
N VAL A 201 -10.26 13.88 8.80
CA VAL A 201 -10.92 14.97 8.10
C VAL A 201 -9.94 16.13 7.98
N SER A 202 -9.78 16.63 6.75
CA SER A 202 -8.93 17.79 6.49
C SER A 202 -9.68 18.82 5.67
N LEU A 203 -9.48 20.09 6.03
CA LEU A 203 -9.97 21.24 5.32
C LEU A 203 -8.80 21.91 4.61
N LEU A 204 -8.90 22.00 3.29
CA LEU A 204 -7.84 22.54 2.46
C LEU A 204 -8.36 23.64 1.54
N ARG A 205 -7.50 24.62 1.27
CA ARG A 205 -7.70 25.58 0.20
C ARG A 205 -6.81 25.18 -0.98
N VAL A 206 -7.43 24.92 -2.12
CA VAL A 206 -6.74 24.69 -3.39
C VAL A 206 -6.84 25.97 -4.20
N ALA A 207 -5.72 26.53 -4.66
CA ALA A 207 -5.69 27.77 -5.44
C ALA A 207 -4.46 27.84 -6.34
N ASN A 208 -4.65 27.85 -7.66
CA ASN A 208 -3.57 28.01 -8.65
C ASN A 208 -2.36 27.07 -8.39
N GLY A 209 -2.63 25.78 -8.16
CA GLY A 209 -1.59 24.78 -7.86
C GLY A 209 -1.04 24.81 -6.43
N VAL A 210 -1.49 25.74 -5.58
CA VAL A 210 -1.15 25.79 -4.16
C VAL A 210 -2.22 25.06 -3.35
N PHE A 211 -1.78 24.11 -2.52
CA PHE A 211 -2.60 23.33 -1.60
C PHE A 211 -2.25 23.72 -0.18
N ASP A 212 -3.14 24.44 0.49
CA ASP A 212 -2.96 24.85 1.88
C ASP A 212 -3.88 24.03 2.79
N VAL A 213 -3.33 23.17 3.63
CA VAL A 213 -4.08 22.57 4.73
C VAL A 213 -4.38 23.67 5.76
N LYS A 214 -5.65 23.84 6.12
CA LYS A 214 -6.09 24.84 7.13
C LYS A 214 -6.36 24.20 8.48
N ALA A 215 -6.95 23.02 8.49
CA ALA A 215 -7.15 22.24 9.68
C ALA A 215 -7.22 20.76 9.35
N THR A 216 -6.73 19.93 10.27
CA THR A 216 -6.92 18.48 10.23
C THR A 216 -7.37 17.97 11.59
N ASN A 217 -8.21 16.95 11.60
CA ASN A 217 -8.70 16.28 12.79
C ASN A 217 -8.98 14.81 12.46
N GLY A 218 -9.11 13.94 13.46
CA GLY A 218 -9.35 12.52 13.17
C GLY A 218 -9.47 11.64 14.40
N ASP A 219 -9.67 10.35 14.14
CA ASP A 219 -9.68 9.26 15.11
C ASP A 219 -8.86 8.09 14.55
N THR A 220 -7.71 7.81 15.19
CA THR A 220 -6.76 6.78 14.73
C THR A 220 -7.19 5.35 15.08
N GLN A 221 -8.36 5.18 15.73
CA GLN A 221 -8.93 3.89 16.10
C GLN A 221 -10.44 3.84 15.76
N LEU A 222 -10.80 4.38 14.59
CA LEU A 222 -12.15 4.34 14.05
C LEU A 222 -12.10 4.11 12.54
N GLY A 223 -12.70 3.05 12.05
CA GLY A 223 -12.82 2.76 10.63
C GLY A 223 -13.70 1.56 10.35
N GLY A 224 -13.64 1.05 9.12
CA GLY A 224 -14.45 -0.07 8.64
C GLY A 224 -14.45 -1.32 9.53
N ASN A 225 -13.36 -1.60 10.23
CA ASN A 225 -13.22 -2.72 11.16
C ASN A 225 -14.16 -2.60 12.37
N ASP A 226 -14.39 -1.38 12.86
CA ASP A 226 -15.26 -1.16 14.01
C ASP A 226 -16.74 -1.34 13.62
N PHE A 227 -17.07 -1.08 12.36
CA PHE A 227 -18.38 -1.42 11.78
C PHE A 227 -18.54 -2.93 11.58
N ASP A 228 -17.49 -3.63 11.13
CA ASP A 228 -17.51 -5.09 11.01
C ASP A 228 -17.72 -5.74 12.38
N GLN A 229 -17.05 -5.20 13.40
CA GLN A 229 -17.18 -5.67 14.78
C GLN A 229 -18.63 -5.63 15.28
N ARG A 230 -19.43 -4.62 14.89
CA ARG A 230 -20.86 -4.56 15.25
C ARG A 230 -21.67 -5.73 14.69
N ILE A 231 -21.37 -6.15 13.47
CA ILE A 231 -22.02 -7.30 12.86
C ILE A 231 -21.51 -8.60 13.50
N VAL A 232 -20.20 -8.69 13.80
CA VAL A 232 -19.61 -9.83 14.52
C VAL A 232 -20.26 -10.02 15.88
N ASP A 233 -20.37 -8.95 16.67
CA ASP A 233 -20.97 -9.01 18.01
C ASP A 233 -22.45 -9.37 17.94
N TRP A 234 -23.21 -8.76 17.01
CA TRP A 234 -24.61 -9.13 16.79
C TRP A 234 -24.77 -10.63 16.47
N LEU A 235 -23.99 -11.17 15.53
CA LEU A 235 -24.00 -12.61 15.19
C LEU A 235 -23.58 -13.49 16.37
N ALA A 236 -22.53 -13.10 17.10
CA ALA A 236 -22.01 -13.88 18.21
C ALA A 236 -22.96 -13.88 19.41
N GLU A 237 -23.61 -12.77 19.72
CA GLU A 237 -24.58 -12.63 20.81
C GLU A 237 -25.86 -13.45 20.54
N GLU A 238 -26.37 -13.42 19.30
CA GLU A 238 -27.50 -14.26 18.90
C GLU A 238 -27.14 -15.74 19.00
N PHE A 239 -25.97 -16.14 18.49
CA PHE A 239 -25.51 -17.53 18.55
C PHE A 239 -25.27 -18.01 19.99
N GLN A 240 -24.67 -17.16 20.82
CA GLN A 240 -24.44 -17.46 22.23
C GLN A 240 -25.77 -17.58 22.99
N SER A 241 -26.75 -16.74 22.69
CA SER A 241 -28.08 -16.80 23.30
C SER A 241 -28.83 -18.08 22.90
N ALA A 242 -28.67 -18.54 21.65
CA ALA A 242 -29.32 -19.74 21.15
C ALA A 242 -28.65 -21.05 21.60
N HIS A 243 -27.33 -21.08 21.68
CA HIS A 243 -26.56 -22.32 21.86
C HIS A 243 -25.64 -22.35 23.09
N GLY A 244 -25.50 -21.24 23.82
CA GLY A 244 -24.61 -21.12 24.98
C GLY A 244 -23.12 -21.11 24.65
N ILE A 245 -22.76 -20.97 23.36
CA ILE A 245 -21.38 -21.01 22.87
C ILE A 245 -20.98 -19.62 22.38
N ASP A 246 -19.90 -19.07 22.93
CA ASP A 246 -19.33 -17.79 22.51
C ASP A 246 -18.28 -18.01 21.40
N LEU A 247 -18.68 -17.76 20.15
CA LEU A 247 -17.84 -17.97 18.97
C LEU A 247 -16.57 -17.11 18.94
N ARG A 248 -16.56 -15.98 19.67
CA ARG A 248 -15.41 -15.06 19.71
C ARG A 248 -14.19 -15.67 20.39
N ARG A 249 -14.38 -16.74 21.19
CA ARG A 249 -13.31 -17.45 21.89
C ARG A 249 -12.55 -18.41 21.00
N ASP A 250 -13.16 -18.84 19.89
CA ASP A 250 -12.50 -19.69 18.91
C ASP A 250 -11.95 -18.83 17.76
N ARG A 251 -10.63 -18.89 17.55
CA ARG A 251 -9.94 -18.04 16.57
C ARG A 251 -10.41 -18.29 15.13
N GLN A 252 -10.76 -19.53 14.80
CA GLN A 252 -11.22 -19.87 13.45
C GLN A 252 -12.66 -19.41 13.25
N ALA A 253 -13.53 -19.61 14.24
CA ALA A 253 -14.90 -19.11 14.19
C ALA A 253 -14.96 -17.58 14.16
N LEU A 254 -14.19 -16.90 15.02
CA LEU A 254 -14.05 -15.44 15.01
C LEU A 254 -13.63 -14.95 13.63
N GLN A 255 -12.63 -15.57 13.02
CA GLN A 255 -12.17 -15.15 11.70
C GLN A 255 -13.24 -15.32 10.60
N ARG A 256 -13.99 -16.42 10.65
CA ARG A 256 -15.10 -16.65 9.72
C ARG A 256 -16.25 -15.65 9.92
N LEU A 257 -16.53 -15.28 11.18
CA LEU A 257 -17.48 -14.22 11.50
C LEU A 257 -17.01 -12.88 10.93
N THR A 258 -15.74 -12.52 11.12
CA THR A 258 -15.18 -11.26 10.62
C THR A 258 -15.25 -11.16 9.10
N GLU A 259 -14.90 -12.22 8.35
CA GLU A 259 -15.02 -12.21 6.88
C GLU A 259 -16.48 -12.10 6.40
N ALA A 260 -17.40 -12.81 7.07
CA ALA A 260 -18.81 -12.73 6.74
C ALA A 260 -19.40 -11.34 7.06
N ALA A 261 -18.98 -10.74 8.17
CA ALA A 261 -19.36 -9.38 8.57
C ALA A 261 -18.86 -8.34 7.57
N GLU A 262 -17.57 -8.38 7.20
CA GLU A 262 -16.98 -7.48 6.20
C GLU A 262 -17.72 -7.58 4.86
N LYS A 263 -17.97 -8.80 4.40
CA LYS A 263 -18.71 -9.05 3.17
C LYS A 263 -20.15 -8.52 3.25
N ALA A 264 -20.86 -8.81 4.33
CA ALA A 264 -22.24 -8.35 4.52
C ALA A 264 -22.32 -6.82 4.56
N LYS A 265 -21.41 -6.15 5.29
CA LYS A 265 -21.29 -4.68 5.32
C LYS A 265 -21.08 -4.09 3.92
N GLN A 266 -20.16 -4.68 3.14
CA GLN A 266 -19.88 -4.23 1.77
C GLN A 266 -21.11 -4.40 0.88
N GLU A 267 -21.77 -5.55 0.92
CA GLU A 267 -22.98 -5.82 0.12
C GLU A 267 -24.13 -4.87 0.48
N LEU A 268 -24.34 -4.59 1.77
CA LEU A 268 -25.38 -3.66 2.25
C LEU A 268 -25.18 -2.22 1.78
N SER A 269 -24.01 -1.88 1.24
CA SER A 269 -23.81 -0.59 0.57
C SER A 269 -24.55 -0.50 -0.78
N GLY A 270 -24.78 -1.65 -1.44
CA GLY A 270 -25.51 -1.74 -2.71
C GLY A 270 -26.94 -2.29 -2.58
N VAL A 271 -27.18 -3.19 -1.63
CA VAL A 271 -28.49 -3.84 -1.41
C VAL A 271 -29.08 -3.52 -0.04
N THR A 272 -30.38 -3.74 0.15
CA THR A 272 -31.08 -3.48 1.43
C THR A 272 -31.03 -4.66 2.40
N THR A 273 -30.72 -5.87 1.92
CA THR A 273 -30.62 -7.09 2.72
C THR A 273 -29.58 -8.02 2.11
N THR A 274 -28.85 -8.77 2.94
CA THR A 274 -27.89 -9.79 2.51
C THR A 274 -28.00 -11.06 3.37
N PRO A 275 -27.91 -12.26 2.77
CA PRO A 275 -27.85 -13.51 3.53
C PRO A 275 -26.45 -13.74 4.11
N ILE A 276 -26.41 -14.13 5.39
CA ILE A 276 -25.21 -14.60 6.08
C ILE A 276 -25.37 -16.09 6.35
N SER A 277 -24.50 -16.89 5.72
CA SER A 277 -24.48 -18.35 5.87
C SER A 277 -23.09 -18.82 6.28
N LEU A 278 -22.98 -19.35 7.50
CA LEU A 278 -21.76 -19.91 8.06
C LEU A 278 -22.04 -21.35 8.52
N PRO A 279 -21.86 -22.34 7.63
CA PRO A 279 -22.10 -23.74 7.98
C PRO A 279 -20.97 -24.29 8.85
N PHE A 280 -21.27 -25.22 9.76
CA PHE A 280 -20.26 -25.87 10.61
C PHE A 280 -19.39 -24.84 11.36
N ILE A 281 -20.00 -23.81 11.95
CA ILE A 281 -19.28 -22.74 12.63
C ILE A 281 -18.81 -23.16 14.02
N ALA A 282 -19.54 -24.08 14.65
CA ALA A 282 -19.19 -24.69 15.93
C ALA A 282 -19.77 -26.11 16.02
N THR A 283 -19.39 -26.83 17.07
CA THR A 283 -19.94 -28.15 17.39
C THR A 283 -20.63 -28.09 18.75
N GLY A 284 -21.93 -28.35 18.76
CA GLY A 284 -22.75 -28.50 19.98
C GLY A 284 -22.82 -29.94 20.46
N ALA A 285 -23.60 -30.18 21.52
CA ALA A 285 -23.81 -31.53 22.07
C ALA A 285 -24.49 -32.48 21.07
N ASP A 286 -25.41 -31.95 20.25
CA ASP A 286 -26.22 -32.71 19.29
C ASP A 286 -25.63 -32.75 17.87
N GLY A 287 -24.42 -32.19 17.68
CA GLY A 287 -23.74 -32.18 16.39
C GLY A 287 -23.29 -30.80 15.92
N PRO A 288 -22.93 -30.64 14.64
CA PRO A 288 -22.48 -29.38 14.10
C PRO A 288 -23.57 -28.31 14.06
N LEU A 289 -23.17 -27.07 14.30
CA LEU A 289 -24.04 -25.89 14.34
C LEU A 289 -23.69 -24.93 13.19
N HIS A 290 -24.68 -24.13 12.80
CA HIS A 290 -24.63 -23.24 11.63
C HIS A 290 -25.20 -21.87 12.00
N ILE A 291 -24.81 -20.83 11.27
CA ILE A 291 -25.53 -19.56 11.24
C ILE A 291 -26.17 -19.43 9.86
N GLU A 292 -27.48 -19.24 9.82
CA GLU A 292 -28.25 -18.89 8.62
C GLU A 292 -29.21 -17.77 8.99
N THR A 293 -28.87 -16.54 8.60
CA THR A 293 -29.66 -15.35 8.91
C THR A 293 -29.61 -14.36 7.76
N ASN A 294 -30.52 -13.38 7.75
CA ASN A 294 -30.47 -12.25 6.83
C ASN A 294 -30.19 -10.99 7.63
N LEU A 295 -29.20 -10.22 7.17
CA LEU A 295 -28.92 -8.91 7.74
C LEU A 295 -29.53 -7.82 6.85
N GLU A 296 -30.48 -7.07 7.41
CA GLU A 296 -31.05 -5.89 6.77
C GLU A 296 -30.17 -4.66 7.02
N ARG A 297 -30.12 -3.74 6.04
CA ARG A 297 -29.37 -2.48 6.15
C ARG A 297 -29.84 -1.67 7.36
N ALA A 298 -31.15 -1.60 7.58
CA ALA A 298 -31.72 -0.85 8.72
C ALA A 298 -31.25 -1.41 10.07
N THR A 299 -31.14 -2.73 10.19
CA THR A 299 -30.57 -3.37 11.39
C THR A 299 -29.11 -2.99 11.56
N PHE A 300 -28.30 -3.12 10.52
CA PHE A 300 -26.88 -2.73 10.57
C PHE A 300 -26.69 -1.25 10.95
N GLU A 301 -27.42 -0.34 10.30
CA GLU A 301 -27.36 1.09 10.61
C GLU A 301 -27.80 1.38 12.07
N GLY A 302 -28.76 0.61 12.58
CA GLY A 302 -29.20 0.66 13.97
C GLY A 302 -28.17 0.18 15.00
N LEU A 303 -27.15 -0.59 14.59
CA LEU A 303 -26.06 -1.05 15.45
C LEU A 303 -24.89 -0.05 15.54
N CYS A 304 -24.87 0.98 14.69
CA CYS A 304 -23.76 1.92 14.53
C CYS A 304 -23.98 3.39 14.98
N PRO A 305 -25.04 3.81 15.73
CA PRO A 305 -25.21 5.22 16.10
C PRO A 305 -23.98 5.86 16.77
N ASP A 306 -23.35 5.14 17.70
CA ASP A 306 -22.21 5.65 18.45
C ASP A 306 -20.94 5.81 17.58
N LEU A 307 -20.78 4.96 16.57
CA LEU A 307 -19.69 5.11 15.59
C LEU A 307 -19.91 6.35 14.71
N LEU A 308 -21.15 6.64 14.31
CA LEU A 308 -21.48 7.86 13.55
C LEU A 308 -21.26 9.13 14.40
N ASP A 309 -21.61 9.09 15.68
CA ASP A 309 -21.36 10.20 16.61
C ASP A 309 -19.85 10.48 16.77
N ARG A 310 -19.01 9.42 16.79
CA ARG A 310 -17.56 9.58 16.81
C ARG A 310 -17.01 10.25 15.55
N LEU A 311 -17.63 10.05 14.38
CA LEU A 311 -17.24 10.73 13.13
C LEU A 311 -17.59 12.24 13.16
N LEU A 312 -18.67 12.63 13.85
CA LEU A 312 -19.12 14.03 13.90
C LEU A 312 -18.12 14.95 14.60
N THR A 313 -17.52 14.46 15.68
CA THR A 313 -16.69 15.29 16.57
C THR A 313 -15.46 15.86 15.86
N PRO A 314 -14.67 15.06 15.12
CA PRO A 314 -13.53 15.58 14.34
C PRO A 314 -13.95 16.56 13.24
N VAL A 315 -15.07 16.32 12.54
CA VAL A 315 -15.54 17.22 11.46
C VAL A 315 -15.85 18.60 12.01
N GLN A 316 -16.59 18.67 13.12
CA GLN A 316 -16.88 19.93 13.81
C GLN A 316 -15.61 20.58 14.37
N GLY A 317 -14.66 19.78 14.85
CA GLY A 317 -13.33 20.22 15.27
C GLY A 317 -12.59 20.93 14.14
N ALA A 318 -12.45 20.28 12.99
CA ALA A 318 -11.77 20.83 11.82
C ALA A 318 -12.43 22.13 11.32
N LEU A 319 -13.76 22.18 11.22
CA LEU A 319 -14.48 23.40 10.82
C LEU A 319 -14.17 24.57 11.77
N ARG A 320 -14.26 24.35 13.09
CA ARG A 320 -13.91 25.37 14.09
C ARG A 320 -12.46 25.84 13.97
N ASP A 321 -11.53 24.90 13.83
CA ASP A 321 -10.10 25.21 13.76
C ASP A 321 -9.72 25.97 12.48
N SER A 322 -10.39 25.66 11.36
CA SER A 322 -10.19 26.38 10.09
C SER A 322 -10.80 27.78 10.08
N GLY A 323 -11.77 28.05 10.98
CA GLY A 323 -12.60 29.25 10.96
C GLY A 323 -13.65 29.27 9.84
N TRP A 324 -13.92 28.13 9.19
CA TRP A 324 -14.93 28.00 8.13
C TRP A 324 -16.23 27.42 8.67
N SER A 325 -17.35 27.88 8.10
CA SER A 325 -18.64 27.25 8.29
C SER A 325 -18.84 26.10 7.30
N ALA A 326 -19.88 25.27 7.49
CA ALA A 326 -20.24 24.23 6.54
C ALA A 326 -20.64 24.80 5.16
N GLU A 327 -21.20 26.01 5.13
CA GLU A 327 -21.61 26.72 3.90
C GLU A 327 -20.41 27.27 3.11
N ASP A 328 -19.26 27.44 3.77
CA ASP A 328 -18.02 27.90 3.13
C ASP A 328 -17.33 26.80 2.31
N ILE A 329 -17.77 25.55 2.41
CA ILE A 329 -17.16 24.40 1.74
C ILE A 329 -17.70 24.27 0.32
N ASP A 330 -16.81 24.31 -0.67
CA ASP A 330 -17.16 24.23 -2.09
C ASP A 330 -17.30 22.78 -2.57
N ASP A 331 -16.48 21.86 -2.06
CA ASP A 331 -16.54 20.43 -2.39
C ASP A 331 -16.22 19.54 -1.20
N VAL A 332 -16.85 18.36 -1.21
CA VAL A 332 -16.51 17.25 -0.30
C VAL A 332 -15.89 16.12 -1.11
N VAL A 333 -14.73 15.63 -0.69
CA VAL A 333 -14.03 14.50 -1.29
C VAL A 333 -14.10 13.33 -0.32
N LEU A 334 -14.77 12.25 -0.72
CA LEU A 334 -14.83 11.01 0.08
C LEU A 334 -13.65 10.10 -0.28
N VAL A 335 -12.95 9.63 0.75
CA VAL A 335 -11.76 8.78 0.64
C VAL A 335 -11.94 7.57 1.53
N GLY A 336 -11.44 6.42 1.09
CA GLY A 336 -11.55 5.16 1.84
C GLY A 336 -12.86 4.43 1.59
N GLY A 337 -12.77 3.09 1.46
CA GLY A 337 -13.90 2.24 1.09
C GLY A 337 -15.10 2.29 2.04
N SER A 338 -14.90 2.65 3.31
CA SER A 338 -15.99 2.76 4.29
C SER A 338 -16.90 3.97 4.05
N THR A 339 -16.48 4.96 3.26
CA THR A 339 -17.35 6.06 2.80
C THR A 339 -18.42 5.63 1.81
N ARG A 340 -18.36 4.40 1.29
CA ARG A 340 -19.39 3.83 0.41
C ARG A 340 -20.68 3.48 1.16
N MET A 341 -20.63 3.37 2.49
CA MET A 341 -21.81 3.07 3.30
C MET A 341 -22.85 4.21 3.21
N PRO A 342 -24.13 3.91 2.87
CA PRO A 342 -25.17 4.92 2.72
C PRO A 342 -25.36 5.81 3.96
N MET A 343 -25.33 5.25 5.18
CA MET A 343 -25.41 6.02 6.42
C MET A 343 -24.27 7.05 6.56
N VAL A 344 -23.05 6.75 6.09
CA VAL A 344 -21.91 7.68 6.16
C VAL A 344 -22.09 8.80 5.14
N GLN A 345 -22.53 8.48 3.92
CA GLN A 345 -22.83 9.51 2.93
C GLN A 345 -23.97 10.42 3.39
N GLN A 346 -24.99 9.86 4.04
CA GLN A 346 -26.10 10.62 4.59
C GLN A 346 -25.66 11.53 5.74
N LEU A 347 -24.76 11.04 6.61
CA LEU A 347 -24.13 11.84 7.65
C LEU A 347 -23.41 13.06 7.04
N VAL A 348 -22.56 12.83 6.04
CA VAL A 348 -21.82 13.89 5.35
C VAL A 348 -22.75 14.91 4.70
N ARG A 349 -23.81 14.48 3.99
CA ARG A 349 -24.82 15.38 3.40
C ARG A 349 -25.59 16.19 4.43
N THR A 350 -25.74 15.67 5.64
CA THR A 350 -26.40 16.39 6.73
C THR A 350 -25.50 17.49 7.30
N LEU A 351 -24.17 17.30 7.23
CA LEU A 351 -23.19 18.26 7.75
C LEU A 351 -22.85 19.36 6.75
N ILE A 352 -22.67 18.99 5.48
CA ILE A 352 -22.24 19.88 4.42
C ILE A 352 -23.33 19.91 3.34
N PRO A 353 -23.85 21.10 2.95
CA PRO A 353 -24.98 21.22 2.02
C PRO A 353 -24.58 21.02 0.55
N HIS A 354 -23.68 20.07 0.28
CA HIS A 354 -23.16 19.76 -1.05
C HIS A 354 -23.08 18.24 -1.23
N ASP A 355 -23.38 17.77 -2.44
CA ASP A 355 -23.17 16.37 -2.77
C ASP A 355 -21.68 16.05 -2.84
N PRO A 356 -21.24 14.90 -2.26
CA PRO A 356 -19.84 14.54 -2.33
C PRO A 356 -19.37 14.25 -3.76
N CYS A 357 -18.16 14.71 -4.06
CA CYS A 357 -17.51 14.58 -5.35
C CYS A 357 -17.35 13.11 -5.76
N GLN A 358 -17.83 12.78 -6.95
CA GLN A 358 -17.73 11.43 -7.54
C GLN A 358 -16.57 11.31 -8.55
N SER A 359 -15.77 12.36 -8.75
CA SER A 359 -14.72 12.37 -9.77
C SER A 359 -13.44 11.64 -9.37
N VAL A 360 -13.35 11.15 -8.13
CA VAL A 360 -12.19 10.43 -7.62
C VAL A 360 -12.61 9.06 -7.13
N ASN A 361 -11.76 8.05 -7.33
CA ASN A 361 -11.99 6.73 -6.79
C ASN A 361 -11.52 6.70 -5.32
N PRO A 362 -12.40 6.48 -4.32
CA PRO A 362 -12.04 6.49 -2.91
C PRO A 362 -10.95 5.50 -2.52
N ASP A 363 -10.77 4.42 -3.30
CA ASP A 363 -9.80 3.36 -3.02
C ASP A 363 -8.41 3.61 -3.65
N GLU A 364 -8.29 4.59 -4.55
CA GLU A 364 -7.06 4.84 -5.33
C GLU A 364 -6.50 6.26 -5.14
N VAL A 365 -7.35 7.20 -4.74
CA VAL A 365 -7.05 8.65 -4.73
C VAL A 365 -5.85 9.02 -3.85
N VAL A 366 -5.63 8.28 -2.76
CA VAL A 366 -4.50 8.48 -1.85
C VAL A 366 -3.17 8.12 -2.53
N ALA A 367 -3.08 6.95 -3.18
CA ALA A 367 -1.88 6.54 -3.90
C ALA A 367 -1.57 7.46 -5.09
N ILE A 368 -2.61 7.87 -5.83
CA ILE A 368 -2.51 8.86 -6.91
C ILE A 368 -1.89 10.17 -6.37
N GLY A 369 -2.37 10.63 -5.23
CA GLY A 369 -1.84 11.81 -4.54
C GLY A 369 -0.38 11.69 -4.13
N ALA A 370 0.01 10.52 -3.63
CA ALA A 370 1.40 10.22 -3.30
C ALA A 370 2.30 10.22 -4.55
N ALA A 371 1.80 9.73 -5.69
CA ALA A 371 2.52 9.79 -6.96
C ALA A 371 2.66 11.22 -7.51
N VAL A 372 1.63 12.07 -7.33
CA VAL A 372 1.74 13.51 -7.61
C VAL A 372 2.82 14.15 -6.73
N GLN A 373 2.84 13.83 -5.44
CA GLN A 373 3.88 14.32 -4.52
C GLN A 373 5.28 13.84 -4.92
N ALA A 374 5.41 12.62 -5.42
CA ALA A 374 6.68 12.13 -5.99
C ALA A 374 7.12 12.98 -7.19
N GLY A 375 6.20 13.33 -8.09
CA GLY A 375 6.46 14.24 -9.21
C GLY A 375 6.88 15.66 -8.83
N ILE A 376 6.37 16.17 -7.72
CA ILE A 376 6.80 17.46 -7.16
C ILE A 376 8.26 17.36 -6.67
N LEU A 377 8.63 16.25 -6.01
CA LEU A 377 9.99 16.04 -5.50
C LEU A 377 11.02 15.84 -6.62
N THR A 378 10.67 15.15 -7.71
CA THR A 378 11.56 15.00 -8.88
C THR A 378 11.65 16.26 -9.74
N GLY A 379 10.76 17.24 -9.52
CA GLY A 379 10.69 18.48 -10.29
C GLY A 379 10.05 18.32 -11.68
N GLU A 380 9.38 17.19 -11.91
CA GLU A 380 8.51 16.96 -13.08
C GLU A 380 7.24 17.81 -13.00
N LEU A 381 6.71 18.04 -11.79
CA LEU A 381 5.55 18.87 -11.52
C LEU A 381 5.96 20.13 -10.75
N ARG A 382 6.26 21.22 -11.48
CA ARG A 382 6.82 22.46 -10.90
C ARG A 382 5.79 23.48 -10.42
N ASP A 383 4.57 23.39 -10.94
CA ASP A 383 3.51 24.37 -10.68
C ASP A 383 2.66 24.02 -9.45
N LEU A 384 3.00 22.94 -8.74
CA LEU A 384 2.28 22.48 -7.56
C LEU A 384 3.10 22.73 -6.29
N LEU A 385 2.45 23.30 -5.27
CA LEU A 385 3.04 23.57 -3.98
C LEU A 385 2.12 23.10 -2.86
N LEU A 386 2.65 22.32 -1.93
CA LEU A 386 1.91 21.81 -0.79
C LEU A 386 2.41 22.43 0.52
N ASN A 387 1.50 23.11 1.21
CA ASN A 387 1.67 23.60 2.58
C ASN A 387 0.84 22.74 3.53
N ASP A 388 1.50 21.83 4.24
CA ASP A 388 0.89 20.95 5.24
C ASP A 388 1.00 21.57 6.65
N VAL A 389 0.36 20.94 7.65
CA VAL A 389 0.33 21.40 9.04
C VAL A 389 0.63 20.28 10.04
N THR A 390 1.02 20.64 11.27
CA THR A 390 1.10 19.66 12.38
C THR A 390 -0.30 19.34 12.93
N PRO A 391 -0.68 18.08 13.16
CA PRO A 391 -2.04 17.71 13.62
C PRO A 391 -2.28 18.00 15.10
N LEU A 392 -1.22 18.07 15.91
CA LEU A 392 -1.29 18.20 17.37
C LEU A 392 -0.34 19.29 17.87
N SER A 393 -0.72 19.93 18.98
CA SER A 393 0.09 20.91 19.68
C SER A 393 1.31 20.25 20.32
N LEU A 394 2.44 20.93 20.25
CA LEU A 394 3.72 20.51 20.82
C LEU A 394 4.15 21.50 21.90
N GLY A 395 4.55 20.97 23.05
CA GLY A 395 4.87 21.77 24.21
C GLY A 395 5.86 21.13 25.16
N LEU A 396 6.15 21.88 26.23
CA LEU A 396 7.08 21.51 27.28
C LEU A 396 6.37 21.44 28.62
N GLU A 397 6.77 20.46 29.45
CA GLU A 397 6.35 20.42 30.84
C GLU A 397 6.95 21.60 31.62
N THR A 398 6.12 22.26 32.41
CA THR A 398 6.52 23.32 33.32
C THR A 398 6.29 22.92 34.78
N VAL A 399 6.89 23.67 35.70
CA VAL A 399 6.71 23.44 37.14
C VAL A 399 5.22 23.45 37.49
N GLY A 400 4.75 22.38 38.13
CA GLY A 400 3.33 22.18 38.45
C GLY A 400 2.60 21.21 37.49
N GLY A 401 3.31 20.60 36.54
CA GLY A 401 2.75 19.56 35.65
C GLY A 401 1.88 20.11 34.53
N LEU A 402 1.96 21.41 34.24
CA LEU A 402 1.26 22.06 33.13
C LEU A 402 2.10 22.04 31.87
N ILE A 403 1.45 21.88 30.72
CA ILE A 403 2.11 22.03 29.42
C ILE A 403 2.14 23.51 29.00
N LYS A 404 3.31 23.98 28.55
CA LYS A 404 3.43 25.23 27.79
C LYS A 404 3.57 24.87 26.32
N VAL A 405 2.54 25.22 25.53
CA VAL A 405 2.53 24.98 24.08
C VAL A 405 3.47 25.97 23.39
N LEU A 406 4.38 25.46 22.55
CA LEU A 406 5.30 26.25 21.72
C LEU A 406 4.84 26.29 20.26
N ILE A 407 4.34 25.17 19.75
CA ILE A 407 3.80 25.05 18.41
C ILE A 407 2.36 24.54 18.54
N PRO A 408 1.35 25.40 18.33
CA PRO A 408 -0.05 24.95 18.33
C PRO A 408 -0.34 23.97 17.18
N ARG A 409 -1.36 23.12 17.34
CA ARG A 409 -1.90 22.32 16.24
C ARG A 409 -2.30 23.20 15.05
N ASN A 410 -2.32 22.61 13.87
CA ASN A 410 -2.59 23.24 12.58
C ASN A 410 -1.58 24.35 12.20
N THR A 411 -0.41 24.42 12.86
CA THR A 411 0.68 25.30 12.42
C THR A 411 1.29 24.76 11.13
N PRO A 412 1.46 25.58 10.07
CA PRO A 412 2.10 25.17 8.82
C PRO A 412 3.52 24.64 9.03
N ILE A 413 3.89 23.56 8.34
CA ILE A 413 5.22 22.94 8.40
C ILE A 413 5.93 23.05 7.04
N PRO A 414 7.27 23.20 7.01
CA PRO A 414 8.19 23.21 8.15
C PRO A 414 8.14 24.50 8.98
N VAL A 415 8.44 24.42 10.28
CA VAL A 415 8.41 25.57 11.20
C VAL A 415 9.44 25.44 12.30
N ARG A 416 9.97 26.59 12.75
CA ARG A 416 10.84 26.70 13.92
C ARG A 416 10.24 27.70 14.91
N GLN A 417 10.02 27.27 16.15
CA GLN A 417 9.60 28.13 17.25
C GLN A 417 10.55 27.97 18.42
N SER A 418 10.75 29.03 19.21
CA SER A 418 11.59 28.95 20.41
C SER A 418 11.08 29.84 21.51
N ASP A 419 11.30 29.42 22.75
CA ASP A 419 10.99 30.19 23.94
C ASP A 419 12.12 30.09 24.96
N VAL A 420 12.16 31.03 25.91
CA VAL A 420 13.19 31.12 26.94
C VAL A 420 12.61 30.68 28.28
N PHE A 421 13.28 29.71 28.87
CA PHE A 421 12.99 29.13 30.19
C PHE A 421 14.13 29.44 31.16
N SER A 422 13.90 29.15 32.44
CA SER A 422 14.90 29.33 33.49
C SER A 422 14.84 28.21 34.54
N THR A 423 15.80 28.22 35.46
CA THR A 423 15.89 27.23 36.53
C THR A 423 14.77 27.42 37.56
N SER A 424 14.28 26.30 38.09
CA SER A 424 13.25 26.23 39.13
C SER A 424 13.83 26.30 40.55
N GLU A 425 15.15 26.11 40.69
CA GLU A 425 15.87 26.14 41.97
C GLU A 425 17.17 26.97 41.88
N ALA A 426 17.65 27.44 43.03
CA ALA A 426 18.93 28.15 43.12
C ALA A 426 20.11 27.16 42.99
N ASN A 427 21.16 27.57 42.29
CA ASN A 427 22.35 26.76 42.01
C ASN A 427 22.07 25.44 41.28
N GLN A 428 20.94 25.36 40.56
CA GLN A 428 20.58 24.21 39.74
C GLN A 428 21.59 24.04 38.59
N SER A 429 22.30 22.91 38.58
CA SER A 429 23.38 22.61 37.64
C SER A 429 22.91 21.93 36.35
N SER A 430 21.64 21.53 36.27
CA SER A 430 21.04 20.94 35.08
C SER A 430 19.53 21.20 35.01
N VAL A 431 19.00 21.35 33.80
CA VAL A 431 17.56 21.48 33.53
C VAL A 431 17.11 20.27 32.72
N GLU A 432 16.00 19.66 33.14
CA GLU A 432 15.33 18.60 32.38
C GLU A 432 14.27 19.22 31.47
N ILE A 433 14.31 18.85 30.20
CA ILE A 433 13.37 19.27 29.16
C ILE A 433 12.52 18.05 28.82
N HIS A 434 11.22 18.13 29.11
CA HIS A 434 10.25 17.08 28.81
C HIS A 434 9.27 17.57 27.76
N VAL A 435 9.27 16.90 26.61
CA VAL A 435 8.52 17.26 25.42
C VAL A 435 7.23 16.44 25.36
N TRP A 436 6.12 17.11 25.09
CA TRP A 436 4.78 16.54 25.06
C TRP A 436 4.01 16.95 23.81
N GLN A 437 3.09 16.09 23.38
CA GLN A 437 2.16 16.31 22.26
C GLN A 437 0.72 16.10 22.72
N GLY A 438 -0.15 17.07 22.44
CA GLY A 438 -1.59 16.99 22.72
C GLY A 438 -2.20 18.30 23.19
N GLU A 439 -3.52 18.28 23.42
CA GLU A 439 -4.34 19.47 23.69
C GLU A 439 -4.80 19.59 25.15
N ARG A 440 -4.40 18.65 26.02
CA ARG A 440 -4.77 18.69 27.45
C ARG A 440 -3.87 19.68 28.19
N GLN A 441 -4.38 20.32 29.24
CA GLN A 441 -3.61 21.31 30.00
C GLN A 441 -2.54 20.65 30.91
N MET A 442 -2.87 19.49 31.46
CA MET A 442 -1.95 18.71 32.30
C MET A 442 -1.04 17.87 31.41
N ALA A 443 0.27 17.91 31.68
CA ALA A 443 1.26 17.16 30.92
C ALA A 443 0.97 15.65 30.93
N ALA A 444 0.60 15.10 32.09
CA ALA A 444 0.30 13.67 32.26
C ALA A 444 -0.86 13.14 31.41
N ASP A 445 -1.76 14.02 30.93
CA ASP A 445 -2.90 13.64 30.10
C ASP A 445 -2.59 13.75 28.59
N ASN A 446 -1.34 14.07 28.23
CA ASN A 446 -0.86 14.19 26.86
C ASN A 446 0.13 13.06 26.54
N LYS A 447 0.53 12.95 25.27
CA LYS A 447 1.54 11.98 24.85
C LYS A 447 2.94 12.53 25.14
N SER A 448 3.70 11.83 25.99
CA SER A 448 5.12 12.12 26.16
C SER A 448 5.87 11.70 24.88
N LEU A 449 6.68 12.61 24.34
CA LEU A 449 7.52 12.33 23.19
C LEU A 449 8.97 12.04 23.57
N GLY A 450 9.45 12.59 24.69
CA GLY A 450 10.80 12.34 25.17
C GLY A 450 11.29 13.35 26.19
N ARG A 451 12.33 12.96 26.94
CA ARG A 451 12.99 13.81 27.94
C ARG A 451 14.49 13.84 27.76
N PHE A 452 15.11 14.99 27.98
CA PHE A 452 16.56 15.11 27.96
C PHE A 452 17.04 16.20 28.92
N ARG A 453 18.31 16.11 29.33
CA ARG A 453 18.89 17.03 30.30
C ARG A 453 19.97 17.90 29.67
N LEU A 454 19.87 19.21 29.89
CA LEU A 454 20.96 20.15 29.65
C LEU A 454 21.74 20.31 30.95
N SER A 455 22.96 19.77 30.98
CA SER A 455 23.82 19.78 32.16
C SER A 455 24.90 20.86 32.10
N GLY A 456 25.46 21.17 33.27
CA GLY A 456 26.56 22.12 33.40
C GLY A 456 26.14 23.58 33.30
N ILE A 457 24.97 23.90 33.87
CA ILE A 457 24.52 25.27 34.09
C ILE A 457 25.33 25.85 35.26
N PRO A 458 25.95 27.04 35.13
CA PRO A 458 26.69 27.67 36.22
C PRO A 458 25.78 27.96 37.43
N PRO A 459 26.30 27.87 38.68
CA PRO A 459 25.52 28.23 39.86
C PRO A 459 25.03 29.68 39.79
N ALA A 460 23.71 29.85 39.81
CA ALA A 460 23.05 31.16 39.79
C ALA A 460 21.75 31.11 40.61
N PRO A 461 21.23 32.26 41.07
CA PRO A 461 19.90 32.32 41.69
C PRO A 461 18.81 31.77 40.76
N ARG A 462 17.72 31.25 41.36
CA ARG A 462 16.54 30.78 40.62
C ARG A 462 16.06 31.87 39.64
N GLY A 463 15.76 31.50 38.41
CA GLY A 463 15.20 32.43 37.41
C GLY A 463 16.24 33.26 36.64
N VAL A 464 17.53 33.12 36.94
CA VAL A 464 18.61 33.86 36.27
C VAL A 464 19.13 33.17 35.00
N PRO A 465 19.41 31.86 34.97
CA PRO A 465 19.86 31.18 33.75
C PRO A 465 18.84 31.31 32.62
N GLN A 466 19.29 31.60 31.41
CA GLN A 466 18.42 31.72 30.24
C GLN A 466 18.58 30.51 29.32
N ILE A 467 17.67 29.55 29.46
CA ILE A 467 17.65 28.33 28.67
C ILE A 467 16.68 28.51 27.51
N GLN A 468 17.19 28.77 26.31
CA GLN A 468 16.39 28.84 25.11
C GLN A 468 16.09 27.42 24.61
N VAL A 469 14.82 27.04 24.56
CA VAL A 469 14.39 25.78 23.96
C VAL A 469 13.73 26.08 22.62
N ALA A 470 14.21 25.43 21.55
CA ALA A 470 13.72 25.57 20.20
C ALA A 470 13.18 24.23 19.68
N PHE A 471 12.01 24.30 19.04
CA PHE A 471 11.31 23.21 18.38
C PHE A 471 11.40 23.47 16.89
N ASP A 472 11.94 22.51 16.14
CA ASP A 472 12.08 22.52 14.70
C ASP A 472 11.27 21.34 14.14
N ILE A 473 10.24 21.59 13.33
CA ILE A 473 9.48 20.56 12.62
C ILE A 473 9.83 20.63 11.14
N ASP A 474 10.22 19.50 10.56
CA ASP A 474 10.55 19.41 9.13
C ASP A 474 9.32 19.19 8.24
N ALA A 475 9.54 19.03 6.93
CA ALA A 475 8.45 18.82 5.96
C ALA A 475 7.78 17.43 6.05
N ASN A 476 8.37 16.49 6.80
CA ASN A 476 7.80 15.17 7.11
C ASN A 476 7.00 15.17 8.42
N GLY A 477 6.99 16.29 9.14
CA GLY A 477 6.39 16.40 10.47
C GLY A 477 7.26 15.85 11.60
N ILE A 478 8.56 15.61 11.37
CA ILE A 478 9.49 15.08 12.38
C ILE A 478 9.99 16.22 13.28
N LEU A 479 9.95 16.02 14.59
CA LEU A 479 10.34 17.01 15.58
C LEU A 479 11.81 16.90 16.02
N GLN A 480 12.54 18.01 15.92
CA GLN A 480 13.84 18.19 16.56
C GLN A 480 13.74 19.25 17.67
N VAL A 481 14.21 18.91 18.87
CA VAL A 481 14.21 19.83 20.02
C VAL A 481 15.63 20.13 20.45
N SER A 482 15.94 21.41 20.64
CA SER A 482 17.24 21.84 21.14
C SER A 482 17.11 22.81 22.30
N ALA A 483 17.91 22.62 23.33
CA ALA A 483 18.04 23.50 24.48
C ALA A 483 19.44 24.15 24.47
N THR A 484 19.50 25.47 24.57
CA THR A 484 20.76 26.24 24.58
C THR A 484 20.76 27.18 25.78
N ASP A 485 21.76 27.08 26.64
CA ASP A 485 22.03 28.11 27.65
C ASP A 485 22.66 29.31 26.95
N ARG A 486 21.95 30.43 26.92
CA ARG A 486 22.39 31.67 26.26
C ARG A 486 23.61 32.30 26.92
N THR A 487 23.87 31.97 28.17
CA THR A 487 24.98 32.54 28.95
C THR A 487 26.29 31.84 28.64
N THR A 488 26.26 30.51 28.51
CA THR A 488 27.45 29.69 28.30
C THR A 488 27.62 29.22 26.86
N GLY A 489 26.59 29.35 26.01
CA GLY A 489 26.56 28.82 24.66
C GLY A 489 26.45 27.29 24.61
N ARG A 490 26.32 26.62 25.76
CA ARG A 490 26.16 25.17 25.82
C ARG A 490 24.82 24.79 25.21
N LYS A 491 24.86 23.85 24.27
CA LYS A 491 23.70 23.33 23.57
C LYS A 491 23.60 21.83 23.79
N GLN A 492 22.38 21.37 24.03
CA GLN A 492 22.00 19.98 23.92
C GLN A 492 20.82 19.89 22.97
N SER A 493 20.82 18.92 22.07
CA SER A 493 19.71 18.68 21.17
C SER A 493 19.39 17.22 21.11
N VAL A 494 18.10 16.92 20.99
CA VAL A 494 17.60 15.59 20.74
C VAL A 494 16.67 15.69 19.54
N THR A 495 16.95 14.90 18.53
CA THR A 495 15.92 14.61 17.54
C THR A 495 14.94 13.69 18.25
N ILE A 496 13.72 14.19 18.45
CA ILE A 496 12.66 13.41 19.05
C ILE A 496 12.16 12.49 17.95
N GLN A 497 12.92 11.42 17.73
CA GLN A 497 12.45 10.25 17.03
C GLN A 497 11.61 9.53 18.07
N GLY A 498 10.30 9.81 18.08
CA GLY A 498 9.34 9.23 19.00
C GLY A 498 9.63 7.74 19.07
N GLY A 499 10.10 7.31 20.25
CA GLY A 499 10.91 6.10 20.42
C GLY A 499 10.46 5.01 19.45
N SER A 500 11.24 4.82 18.39
CA SER A 500 10.92 3.77 17.42
C SER A 500 10.84 2.48 18.21
N ALA A 501 9.80 1.67 17.96
CA ALA A 501 9.67 0.36 18.60
C ALA A 501 10.90 -0.53 18.32
N LEU A 502 11.69 -0.15 17.31
CA LEU A 502 12.98 -0.70 16.94
C LEU A 502 14.10 0.29 17.31
N ASN A 503 15.02 -0.13 18.16
CA ASN A 503 16.27 0.62 18.35
C ASN A 503 17.18 0.47 17.11
N GLU A 504 18.22 1.31 16.97
CA GLU A 504 19.10 1.28 15.80
C GLU A 504 19.78 -0.08 15.58
N ASP A 505 20.10 -0.81 16.65
CA ASP A 505 20.79 -2.09 16.55
C ASP A 505 19.83 -3.20 16.08
N GLU A 506 18.60 -3.20 16.59
CA GLU A 506 17.49 -4.04 16.10
C GLU A 506 17.18 -3.74 14.63
N LEU A 507 17.10 -2.46 14.25
CA LEU A 507 16.86 -2.07 12.87
C LEU A 507 17.97 -2.57 11.94
N LYS A 508 19.25 -2.40 12.33
CA LYS A 508 20.39 -2.91 11.55
C LYS A 508 20.37 -4.44 11.44
N ALA A 509 20.03 -5.15 12.51
CA ALA A 509 19.90 -6.60 12.50
C ALA A 509 18.78 -7.06 11.56
N LEU A 510 17.61 -6.42 11.63
CA LEU A 510 16.48 -6.70 10.76
C LEU A 510 16.76 -6.34 9.29
N LEU A 511 17.51 -5.26 9.02
CA LEU A 511 17.95 -4.91 7.67
C LEU A 511 18.87 -5.99 7.09
N ALA A 512 19.85 -6.44 7.86
CA ALA A 512 20.75 -7.52 7.43
C ALA A 512 19.99 -8.83 7.16
N GLU A 513 19.03 -9.19 8.03
CA GLU A 513 18.18 -10.35 7.82
C GLU A 513 17.26 -10.19 6.59
N ALA A 514 16.71 -9.00 6.37
CA ALA A 514 15.87 -8.70 5.21
C ALA A 514 16.66 -8.81 3.90
N GLU A 515 17.92 -8.36 3.86
CA GLU A 515 18.82 -8.51 2.71
C GLU A 515 19.14 -9.98 2.42
N GLU A 516 19.47 -10.77 3.45
CA GLU A 516 19.76 -12.20 3.31
C GLU A 516 18.54 -12.96 2.76
N ARG A 517 17.35 -12.70 3.32
CA ARG A 517 16.10 -13.30 2.84
C ARG A 517 15.76 -12.88 1.41
N ALA A 518 15.97 -11.61 1.06
CA ALA A 518 15.72 -11.14 -0.30
C ALA A 518 16.64 -11.82 -1.34
N ASP A 519 17.86 -12.20 -0.97
CA ASP A 519 18.75 -13.00 -1.81
C ASP A 519 18.27 -14.46 -1.94
N GLU A 520 17.84 -15.07 -0.84
CA GLU A 520 17.25 -16.42 -0.84
C GLU A 520 15.98 -16.50 -1.68
N ASP A 521 15.05 -15.55 -1.48
CA ASP A 521 13.80 -15.44 -2.23
C ASP A 521 14.07 -15.24 -3.72
N ARG A 522 15.05 -14.40 -4.09
CA ARG A 522 15.47 -14.24 -5.49
C ARG A 522 15.98 -15.54 -6.09
N ARG A 523 16.81 -16.29 -5.37
CA ARG A 523 17.32 -17.60 -5.82
C ARG A 523 16.19 -18.60 -5.98
N ARG A 524 15.28 -18.67 -5.02
CA ARG A 524 14.11 -19.57 -5.03
C ARG A 524 13.14 -19.23 -6.16
N ARG A 525 12.86 -17.95 -6.38
CA ARG A 525 12.04 -17.47 -7.51
C ARG A 525 12.67 -17.81 -8.85
N ALA A 526 13.98 -17.58 -9.01
CA ALA A 526 14.70 -17.96 -10.22
C ALA A 526 14.66 -19.47 -10.47
N ALA A 527 14.75 -20.30 -9.42
CA ALA A 527 14.61 -21.74 -9.51
C ALA A 527 13.22 -22.17 -10.01
N ILE A 528 12.16 -21.62 -9.42
CA ILE A 528 10.77 -21.90 -9.81
C ILE A 528 10.51 -21.45 -11.25
N GLU A 529 10.98 -20.26 -11.64
CA GLU A 529 10.80 -19.76 -13.00
C GLU A 529 11.50 -20.64 -14.04
N ARG A 530 12.71 -21.13 -13.74
CA ARG A 530 13.42 -22.10 -14.59
C ARG A 530 12.63 -23.40 -14.74
N ARG A 531 12.08 -23.94 -13.64
CA ARG A 531 11.22 -25.14 -13.68
C ARG A 531 9.96 -24.92 -14.53
N ASN A 532 9.27 -23.80 -14.34
CA ASN A 532 8.08 -23.46 -15.12
C ASN A 532 8.39 -23.30 -16.63
N ARG A 533 9.53 -22.68 -16.97
CA ARG A 533 10.00 -22.59 -18.36
C ARG A 533 10.29 -23.96 -18.95
N ALA A 534 10.93 -24.86 -18.19
CA ALA A 534 11.19 -26.23 -18.61
C ALA A 534 9.88 -27.01 -18.86
N MET A 535 8.92 -26.95 -17.94
CA MET A 535 7.59 -27.57 -18.10
C MET A 535 6.84 -27.04 -19.32
N THR A 536 6.90 -25.73 -19.55
CA THR A 536 6.30 -25.10 -20.74
C THR A 536 6.93 -25.61 -22.03
N LEU A 537 8.27 -25.74 -22.05
CA LEU A 537 9.01 -26.26 -23.20
C LEU A 537 8.66 -27.73 -23.48
N VAL A 538 8.53 -28.57 -22.45
CA VAL A 538 8.07 -29.96 -22.59
C VAL A 538 6.68 -30.00 -23.23
N ALA A 539 5.74 -29.18 -22.75
CA ALA A 539 4.39 -29.13 -23.32
C ALA A 539 4.37 -28.63 -24.78
N GLN A 540 5.29 -27.73 -25.16
CA GLN A 540 5.49 -27.32 -26.54
C GLN A 540 6.09 -28.44 -27.40
N ALA A 541 7.06 -29.18 -26.85
CA ALA A 541 7.70 -30.31 -27.52
C ALA A 541 6.69 -31.42 -27.82
N GLU A 542 5.83 -31.75 -26.85
CA GLU A 542 4.73 -32.70 -27.03
C GLU A 542 3.78 -32.32 -28.16
N ARG A 543 3.37 -31.03 -28.22
CA ARG A 543 2.53 -30.53 -29.32
C ARG A 543 3.24 -30.69 -30.66
N ARG A 544 4.52 -30.33 -30.74
CA ARG A 544 5.29 -30.45 -31.98
C ARG A 544 5.52 -31.89 -32.42
N LEU A 545 5.69 -32.83 -31.50
CA LEU A 545 5.73 -34.25 -31.84
C LEU A 545 4.39 -34.73 -32.42
N ARG A 546 3.25 -34.30 -31.84
CA ARG A 546 1.92 -34.59 -32.39
C ARG A 546 1.74 -34.01 -33.80
N ASP A 547 2.10 -32.75 -34.00
CA ASP A 547 2.04 -32.09 -35.31
C ASP A 547 2.93 -32.81 -36.34
N ALA A 548 4.16 -33.17 -35.96
CA ALA A 548 5.10 -33.86 -36.83
C ALA A 548 4.59 -35.25 -37.24
N ALA A 549 3.94 -35.98 -36.32
CA ALA A 549 3.34 -37.28 -36.60
C ALA A 549 2.14 -37.18 -37.57
N LEU A 550 1.38 -36.09 -37.50
CA LEU A 550 0.29 -35.78 -38.43
C LEU A 550 0.81 -35.40 -39.83
N GLU A 551 1.87 -34.58 -39.90
CA GLU A 551 2.41 -34.08 -41.17
C GLU A 551 3.25 -35.12 -41.92
N LEU A 552 4.11 -35.87 -41.22
CA LEU A 552 5.09 -36.76 -41.84
C LEU A 552 4.72 -38.24 -41.74
N GLY A 553 3.62 -38.57 -41.04
CA GLY A 553 3.22 -39.92 -40.71
C GLY A 553 4.10 -40.59 -39.63
N PRO A 554 3.78 -41.84 -39.24
CA PRO A 554 4.43 -42.53 -38.12
C PRO A 554 5.92 -42.83 -38.31
N TYR A 555 6.41 -42.73 -39.55
CA TYR A 555 7.79 -43.08 -39.94
C TYR A 555 8.59 -41.87 -40.46
N GLY A 556 7.98 -40.68 -40.49
CA GLY A 556 8.64 -39.47 -40.93
C GLY A 556 9.51 -38.86 -39.83
N ALA A 557 10.79 -38.64 -40.12
CA ALA A 557 11.76 -38.05 -39.17
C ALA A 557 11.96 -38.83 -37.85
N GLU A 558 11.86 -40.17 -37.89
CA GLU A 558 11.95 -41.07 -36.73
C GLU A 558 13.17 -40.81 -35.82
N ARG A 559 14.33 -40.47 -36.43
CA ARG A 559 15.55 -40.11 -35.67
C ARG A 559 15.37 -38.82 -34.87
N GLN A 560 14.76 -37.79 -35.46
CA GLN A 560 14.52 -36.50 -34.82
C GLN A 560 13.40 -36.60 -33.78
N GLN A 561 12.35 -37.36 -34.06
CA GLN A 561 11.26 -37.61 -33.10
C GLN A 561 11.79 -38.31 -31.84
N ARG A 562 12.57 -39.39 -31.98
CA ARG A 562 13.21 -40.06 -30.84
C ARG A 562 14.15 -39.13 -30.05
N ALA A 563 14.90 -38.27 -30.73
CA ALA A 563 15.78 -37.33 -30.05
C ALA A 563 15.00 -36.34 -29.17
N VAL A 564 13.85 -35.85 -29.63
CA VAL A 564 12.96 -34.99 -28.85
C VAL A 564 12.30 -35.76 -27.71
N GLU A 565 11.83 -36.99 -27.93
CA GLU A 565 11.23 -37.83 -26.88
C GLU A 565 12.22 -38.15 -25.75
N MET A 566 13.48 -38.46 -26.09
CA MET A 566 14.53 -38.70 -25.10
C MET A 566 14.84 -37.42 -24.32
N ALA A 567 15.08 -36.31 -25.01
CA ALA A 567 15.38 -35.03 -24.35
C ALA A 567 14.21 -34.53 -23.48
N MET A 568 12.96 -34.82 -23.85
CA MET A 568 11.80 -34.53 -22.99
C MET A 568 11.81 -35.36 -21.70
N ARG A 569 12.14 -36.65 -21.79
CA ARG A 569 12.28 -37.50 -20.59
C ARG A 569 13.40 -37.02 -19.69
N ASP A 570 14.55 -36.66 -20.26
CA ASP A 570 15.67 -36.13 -19.49
C ASP A 570 15.28 -34.84 -18.74
N VAL A 571 14.50 -33.95 -19.37
CA VAL A 571 13.93 -32.76 -18.70
C VAL A 571 12.92 -33.13 -17.61
N GLN A 572 12.06 -34.14 -17.83
CA GLN A 572 11.09 -34.59 -16.83
C GLN A 572 11.79 -35.24 -15.61
N ASP A 573 12.80 -36.07 -15.84
CA ASP A 573 13.56 -36.74 -14.79
C ASP A 573 14.37 -35.73 -13.96
N THR A 574 14.97 -34.72 -14.61
CA THR A 574 15.70 -33.65 -13.90
C THR A 574 14.78 -32.69 -13.15
N LEU A 575 13.53 -32.50 -13.59
CA LEU A 575 12.52 -31.77 -12.83
C LEU A 575 12.17 -32.46 -11.50
N GLU A 576 12.26 -33.79 -11.43
CA GLU A 576 12.02 -34.57 -10.20
C GLU A 576 13.21 -34.56 -9.23
N GLN A 577 14.45 -34.41 -9.73
CA GLN A 577 15.68 -34.50 -8.95
C GLN A 577 16.16 -33.18 -8.32
N GLU A 578 15.45 -32.08 -8.58
CA GLU A 578 15.71 -30.74 -8.05
C GLU A 578 17.06 -30.07 -8.41
N ASP A 579 17.89 -30.66 -9.28
CA ASP A 579 19.16 -30.07 -9.73
C ASP A 579 18.97 -29.02 -10.85
N LEU A 580 19.20 -27.75 -10.53
CA LEU A 580 19.04 -26.64 -11.48
C LEU A 580 20.08 -26.61 -12.60
N GLN A 581 21.30 -27.10 -12.37
CA GLN A 581 22.35 -27.10 -13.40
C GLN A 581 22.06 -28.19 -14.43
N GLU A 582 21.69 -29.39 -13.95
CA GLU A 582 21.35 -30.51 -14.81
C GLU A 582 20.05 -30.26 -15.60
N LEU A 583 19.08 -29.57 -14.98
CA LEU A 583 17.88 -29.10 -15.65
C LEU A 583 18.20 -28.13 -16.81
N GLU A 584 19.12 -27.18 -16.63
CA GLU A 584 19.50 -26.24 -17.69
C GLU A 584 20.18 -26.93 -18.89
N LEU A 585 21.02 -27.94 -18.60
CA LEU A 585 21.65 -28.76 -19.64
C LEU A 585 20.59 -29.55 -20.42
N SER A 586 19.65 -30.18 -19.72
CA SER A 586 18.56 -30.96 -20.32
C SER A 586 17.61 -30.09 -21.13
N VAL A 587 17.27 -28.89 -20.65
CA VAL A 587 16.47 -27.89 -21.38
C VAL A 587 17.18 -27.47 -22.67
N SER A 588 18.49 -27.23 -22.61
CA SER A 588 19.29 -26.86 -23.80
C SER A 588 19.30 -28.00 -24.83
N ALA A 589 19.45 -29.25 -24.39
CA ALA A 589 19.38 -30.42 -25.25
C ALA A 589 18.00 -30.58 -25.92
N LEU A 590 16.91 -30.34 -25.19
CA LEU A 590 15.55 -30.36 -25.73
C LEU A 590 15.33 -29.27 -26.78
N GLN A 591 15.85 -28.06 -26.55
CA GLN A 591 15.78 -26.97 -27.54
C GLN A 591 16.53 -27.34 -28.83
N GLU A 592 17.72 -27.94 -28.71
CA GLU A 592 18.50 -28.40 -29.87
C GLU A 592 17.78 -29.52 -30.64
N ALA A 593 17.19 -30.49 -29.94
CA ALA A 593 16.39 -31.56 -30.53
C ALA A 593 15.17 -31.00 -31.28
N LEU A 594 14.45 -30.05 -30.69
CA LEU A 594 13.32 -29.36 -31.32
C LEU A 594 13.74 -28.58 -32.56
N PHE A 595 14.89 -27.90 -32.51
CA PHE A 595 15.43 -27.21 -33.68
C PHE A 595 15.75 -28.19 -34.81
N GLY A 596 16.32 -29.35 -34.48
CA GLY A 596 16.57 -30.44 -35.43
C GLY A 596 15.29 -30.96 -36.09
N LEU A 597 14.23 -31.19 -35.30
CA LEU A 597 12.93 -31.63 -35.79
C LEU A 597 12.28 -30.57 -36.70
N ASN A 598 12.24 -29.30 -36.27
CA ASN A 598 11.67 -28.20 -37.03
C ASN A 598 12.39 -27.98 -38.37
N ARG A 599 13.73 -28.07 -38.37
CA ARG A 599 14.52 -27.98 -39.61
C ARG A 599 14.19 -29.11 -40.59
N ARG A 600 13.91 -30.32 -40.09
CA ARG A 600 13.51 -31.46 -40.93
C ARG A 600 12.11 -31.26 -41.52
N LEU A 601 11.14 -30.85 -40.70
CA LEU A 601 9.79 -30.49 -41.15
C LEU A 601 9.82 -29.39 -42.23
N ALA A 602 10.62 -28.34 -42.03
CA ALA A 602 10.77 -27.26 -43.00
C ALA A 602 11.42 -27.72 -44.32
N ALA A 603 12.33 -28.69 -44.27
CA ALA A 603 12.95 -29.26 -45.46
C ALA A 603 11.96 -30.11 -46.28
N GLU A 604 11.07 -30.86 -45.62
CA GLU A 604 10.04 -31.64 -46.31
C GLU A 604 8.94 -30.75 -46.90
N ARG A 605 8.50 -29.69 -46.20
CA ARG A 605 7.60 -28.67 -46.77
C ARG A 605 8.17 -27.97 -48.01
N ARG A 606 9.49 -27.84 -48.13
CA ARG A 606 10.16 -27.32 -49.34
C ARG A 606 10.28 -28.36 -50.46
N GLN A 607 10.25 -29.65 -50.15
CA GLN A 607 10.23 -30.72 -51.15
C GLN A 607 8.82 -31.00 -51.68
N ASP A 608 7.78 -30.81 -50.87
CA ASP A 608 6.37 -30.87 -51.31
C ASP A 608 5.90 -29.63 -52.08
N ALA A 609 6.69 -28.55 -52.09
CA ALA A 609 6.51 -27.41 -52.98
C ALA A 609 7.00 -27.72 -54.41
N SER A 610 6.48 -28.77 -55.03
CA SER A 610 6.59 -29.00 -56.47
C SER A 610 5.59 -28.09 -57.21
N PRO A 611 5.97 -27.37 -58.29
CA PRO A 611 5.13 -26.34 -58.94
C PRO A 611 3.80 -26.85 -59.54
N LEU A 612 3.52 -28.15 -59.50
CA LEU A 612 2.38 -28.76 -60.17
C LEU A 612 1.17 -29.06 -59.25
N GLN A 613 1.29 -28.83 -57.94
CA GLN A 613 0.16 -29.03 -57.00
C GLN A 613 -0.56 -27.72 -56.65
N GLY A 614 0.10 -26.56 -56.84
CA GLY A 614 -0.47 -25.22 -56.60
C GLY A 614 -1.60 -24.81 -57.56
N ILE A 615 -1.67 -25.39 -58.76
CA ILE A 615 -2.72 -25.10 -59.76
C ILE A 615 -4.03 -25.87 -59.46
N ARG A 616 -3.97 -26.96 -58.69
CA ARG A 616 -5.14 -27.78 -58.40
C ARG A 616 -5.96 -27.25 -57.21
N ASN A 617 -5.31 -26.56 -56.27
CA ASN A 617 -5.97 -25.97 -55.11
C ASN A 617 -6.52 -24.56 -55.37
N THR A 618 -5.95 -23.80 -56.32
CA THR A 618 -6.52 -22.49 -56.74
C THR A 618 -7.81 -22.60 -57.56
N LEU A 619 -8.08 -23.76 -58.18
CA LEU A 619 -9.37 -24.05 -58.84
C LEU A 619 -10.42 -24.63 -57.88
N GLY A 620 -10.00 -25.09 -56.69
CA GLY A 620 -10.89 -25.63 -55.65
C GLY A 620 -11.42 -24.57 -54.69
N SER A 621 -10.59 -23.60 -54.29
CA SER A 621 -10.96 -22.61 -53.26
C SER A 621 -11.79 -21.42 -53.76
N LEU A 622 -11.83 -21.15 -55.06
CA LEU A 622 -12.72 -20.15 -55.67
C LEU A 622 -14.22 -20.46 -55.49
N LYS A 623 -14.56 -21.66 -55.01
CA LYS A 623 -15.94 -22.07 -54.72
C LYS A 623 -16.33 -21.87 -53.24
N ASP A 624 -15.36 -21.79 -52.33
CA ASP A 624 -15.61 -21.75 -50.88
C ASP A 624 -15.34 -20.37 -50.24
N GLU A 625 -14.69 -19.43 -50.95
CA GLU A 625 -14.46 -18.03 -50.48
C GLU A 625 -15.57 -17.02 -50.85
N LEU A 626 -16.78 -17.48 -51.20
CA LEU A 626 -17.93 -16.59 -51.46
C LEU A 626 -18.84 -16.38 -50.23
N PHE A 627 -18.51 -16.96 -49.07
CA PHE A 627 -19.21 -16.70 -47.82
C PHE A 627 -18.29 -16.78 -46.59
N ALA A 628 -18.19 -15.64 -45.88
CA ALA A 628 -17.80 -15.42 -44.50
C ALA A 628 -16.42 -14.75 -44.28
N ASP A 629 -16.50 -13.45 -44.01
CA ASP A 629 -15.49 -12.55 -43.46
C ASP A 629 -15.09 -12.96 -42.02
N ASP A 630 -13.82 -12.79 -41.69
CA ASP A 630 -13.36 -12.11 -40.46
C ASP A 630 -11.83 -11.86 -40.54
N ASP A 631 -11.47 -10.58 -40.70
CA ASP A 631 -10.13 -10.01 -40.49
C ASP A 631 -9.76 -10.09 -39.00
N TRP A 632 -8.47 -10.35 -38.67
CA TRP A 632 -7.67 -9.70 -37.61
C TRP A 632 -6.33 -10.45 -37.45
N ASP A 633 -5.21 -9.84 -37.87
CA ASP A 633 -3.88 -10.05 -37.29
C ASP A 633 -2.94 -8.90 -37.74
N ASP A 634 -2.65 -7.97 -36.83
CA ASP A 634 -1.55 -7.00 -36.93
C ASP A 634 -0.72 -7.08 -35.62
N ASP A 635 0.54 -7.47 -35.75
CA ASP A 635 1.52 -7.59 -34.65
C ASP A 635 2.29 -6.26 -34.47
N PRO A 636 2.20 -5.57 -33.31
CA PRO A 636 2.74 -4.23 -33.14
C PRO A 636 4.20 -4.16 -32.67
N TRP A 637 5.00 -5.23 -32.67
CA TRP A 637 6.34 -5.22 -32.06
C TRP A 637 7.55 -5.26 -33.01
N ALA A 638 7.38 -4.97 -34.29
CA ALA A 638 8.52 -4.88 -35.22
C ALA A 638 9.19 -3.48 -35.20
N SER A 639 10.26 -3.32 -34.41
CA SER A 639 11.16 -2.16 -34.49
C SER A 639 12.02 -2.20 -35.78
N PRO A 640 12.09 -1.12 -36.60
CA PRO A 640 12.78 -1.16 -37.88
C PRO A 640 14.29 -0.95 -37.74
N ARG A 641 15.06 -1.97 -38.16
CA ARG A 641 16.52 -1.87 -38.38
C ARG A 641 16.79 -1.01 -39.63
N ARG A 642 17.46 0.13 -39.45
CA ARG A 642 18.10 0.89 -40.53
C ARG A 642 19.28 0.11 -41.13
N ARG A 643 19.35 0.05 -42.46
CA ARG A 643 20.61 -0.11 -43.21
C ARG A 643 20.64 0.78 -44.45
N PRO A 644 21.83 1.14 -44.95
CA PRO A 644 22.08 2.36 -45.69
C PRO A 644 22.29 2.15 -47.19
N GLY A 645 21.90 3.18 -47.96
CA GLY A 645 22.56 3.63 -49.19
C GLY A 645 22.41 2.75 -50.44
N ASP A 646 21.71 3.27 -51.45
CA ASP A 646 22.26 3.30 -52.80
C ASP A 646 21.66 4.45 -53.63
N ARG A 647 22.58 5.20 -54.25
CA ARG A 647 22.32 6.22 -55.28
C ARG A 647 22.03 5.51 -56.60
N TYR A 648 21.07 5.98 -57.39
CA TYR A 648 21.26 6.29 -58.82
C TYR A 648 20.10 7.16 -59.30
N GLY A 649 20.42 8.25 -60.00
CA GLY A 649 19.46 9.23 -60.48
C GLY A 649 19.11 9.06 -61.97
N SER A 650 17.99 9.68 -62.35
CA SER A 650 17.63 10.31 -63.63
C SER A 650 16.13 10.62 -63.51
N GLY A 651 15.52 11.71 -63.97
CA GLY A 651 15.94 12.90 -64.68
C GLY A 651 14.65 13.57 -65.21
N ARG A 652 14.61 14.91 -65.12
CA ARG A 652 13.81 15.88 -65.92
C ARG A 652 12.32 16.19 -65.58
N GLN A 653 12.17 17.46 -65.18
CA GLN A 653 11.42 18.57 -65.82
C GLN A 653 9.95 18.88 -65.43
N GLY A 654 9.75 20.17 -65.07
CA GLY A 654 8.49 20.93 -65.05
C GLY A 654 8.33 21.77 -63.77
N LEU A 655 8.95 22.96 -63.66
CA LEU A 655 8.36 24.30 -63.92
C LEU A 655 7.13 24.64 -63.03
N ASP A 656 7.38 25.11 -61.81
CA ASP A 656 7.15 26.48 -61.25
C ASP A 656 5.91 27.32 -61.68
N PRO A 657 5.54 28.42 -60.96
CA PRO A 657 4.82 28.51 -59.68
C PRO A 657 3.57 29.44 -59.79
N TRP A 658 2.68 29.43 -58.80
CA TRP A 658 1.77 30.58 -58.59
C TRP A 658 1.65 30.90 -57.10
N ASP A 659 2.06 32.14 -56.85
CA ASP A 659 2.00 32.94 -55.63
C ASP A 659 0.56 33.28 -55.19
N ASP A 660 0.52 33.84 -53.98
CA ASP A 660 -0.40 34.84 -53.44
C ASP A 660 -1.72 34.36 -52.77
N ASP A 661 -1.69 34.31 -51.43
CA ASP A 661 -2.25 35.30 -50.45
C ASP A 661 -3.38 36.26 -50.98
N PRO A 662 -4.21 36.97 -50.17
CA PRO A 662 -4.15 37.20 -48.71
C PRO A 662 -5.49 37.35 -47.93
N TYR A 663 -5.32 37.55 -46.60
CA TYR A 663 -6.21 38.16 -45.58
C TYR A 663 -7.07 37.22 -44.72
N ARG A 664 -6.55 36.72 -43.59
CA ARG A 664 -6.47 37.40 -42.27
C ARG A 664 -6.16 36.42 -41.15
#